data_AF-A0A6B2CVB4-F1
#
_entry.id   AF-A0A6B2CVB4-F1
#
_cell.length_a   1.000
_cell.length_b   1.000
_cell.length_c   1.000
_cell.angle_alpha   90.00
_cell.angle_beta   90.00
_cell.angle_gamma   90.00
#
_symmetry.space_group_name_H-M   'P 1'
#
loop_
_entity.id
_entity.type
_entity.pdbx_description
1 polymer ?
#
loop_
_entity_poly.entity_id
_entity_poly.type
_entity_poly.pdbx_seq_one_letter_code
_entity_poly.pdbx_strand_id
1 'polypeptide(L)'
;MGVWRRRGAAASARLSVALYSVYSGLYSEAVVSSVASAVALVEVGRFREAVEYVRKAAKALYEAAKDVFEHVRITVQRLVELFVEAVVRMLAWVDEHKAYLFLMAAVAAGVVALSVALNIWGLIELDKLAYAASLTPFIPAGVREHPREEAFKMLREAPDPYEKFKKIARDANAGRVKLAEPWESLRVLIMPRPSEERRLIHSKTYRELDEGKKRALFYAALALEEAFDVYRKDVEAREKVVQRVVVGEEPFKKVVYVADLKQIKQLTEEEETAFEEALRTLRRNLNEYAHRYGVGDLNVEEGKARGLVETEQAELSKFTDVNFGTKAYAALIAYREYALGRRSAFGIAAGYWLEVGGSAWLLYYAPITAYDKAERAGVERPVAVEEVVAEALRRLFLKPGANHYHSFVEELVKGGELTLMLEGENESSYVFRLYRLEEGGKLVELEGVKLSIREVGEGKGIVYILDIDVERGQKFFGQELEAGMKAAEEVKERLPVEDRLLYMLGWVNSDVAISGGLLQMSTSHLWQLAETHALFDWSDITVLRVGLTLEGPKLQFHAYTSLEKLDEAIRRSAEGGWLHMLGTNAGLEDLMHVKSWEGLKQWVADHWGIVVDATVKRLGEEVRSELEALRDRLNDDKIAREVVAPALLLIQAERLGVNEATLRYFAAVASGAIGGDGYVSAAMKKVVLASGKREIALLWKAAFAAHGIEAKVLGVGSEHRVIVSGGNAARLAGLYFLYGSPLLEGDERIINHKLAEAVELRAEGLSVSWEGLRRRTEDGPVAADVTISVSGAAVKYNVYLRENTIILEFASSNRSRAELAARLLKLAGVSAEVKKEGSRDTWYVRVATDRLAAGREELRKAIAEVVKVARKNHWIDASKAEGWLERLEKGRVLMEGWPKYEVRLARSGALEVKFGSTNLNSIQREAQRLENMGLVKGTHFTVKMPEEGREGYVYIRREGLAHAAFLSVYGKDEQQRRLAADFVEYILQRAEEEGDAVCEKVKEIVKEGKERGSLRLEGFKKEVEVDGKKYVVNIISGGAEFDEGRSGKKLLRIRITAEVDGVRREYAITFGRYGNNNAAKGFAYVSEETDAERLAAVVEALTGVKPKIRRRSDGIIELVCGRSHLEGFRRFAELADAVARWLEETSR
;
A
#
# COMPACT_ATOMS: atom_id res chain seq x y z
N MET A 1 -43.97 5.75 -69.64
CA MET A 1 -42.82 5.54 -70.54
C MET A 1 -41.77 6.59 -70.20
N GLY A 2 -40.53 6.29 -69.84
CA GLY A 2 -39.87 5.02 -69.59
C GLY A 2 -38.49 5.22 -68.96
N VAL A 3 -37.95 4.08 -68.48
CA VAL A 3 -36.52 3.69 -68.40
C VAL A 3 -35.67 4.57 -67.46
N TRP A 4 -35.01 4.05 -66.42
CA TRP A 4 -33.84 3.15 -66.55
C TRP A 4 -33.56 2.27 -65.34
N ARG A 5 -32.81 1.19 -65.64
CA ARG A 5 -32.72 -0.12 -64.97
C ARG A 5 -31.24 -0.45 -64.67
N ARG A 6 -31.01 -1.28 -63.65
CA ARG A 6 -29.85 -2.19 -63.38
C ARG A 6 -28.51 -1.52 -63.00
N ARG A 7 -27.65 -2.08 -62.13
CA ARG A 7 -27.29 -3.49 -61.85
C ARG A 7 -26.48 -3.59 -60.52
N GLY A 8 -26.53 -4.74 -59.81
CA GLY A 8 -25.45 -5.18 -58.90
C GLY A 8 -25.83 -5.65 -57.49
N ALA A 9 -26.64 -6.70 -57.33
CA ALA A 9 -26.89 -7.39 -56.05
C ALA A 9 -26.53 -8.88 -56.19
N ALA A 10 -25.49 -9.35 -55.49
CA ALA A 10 -25.20 -10.76 -55.26
C ALA A 10 -24.05 -10.91 -54.21
N ALA A 11 -24.38 -10.84 -52.92
CA ALA A 11 -23.59 -11.43 -51.83
C ALA A 11 -24.36 -11.41 -50.48
N SER A 12 -25.14 -10.37 -50.22
CA SER A 12 -25.86 -10.18 -48.94
C SER A 12 -27.15 -11.01 -48.79
N ALA A 13 -27.72 -11.51 -49.89
CA ALA A 13 -28.98 -12.26 -49.85
C ALA A 13 -28.84 -13.73 -49.41
N ARG A 14 -27.62 -14.30 -49.36
CA ARG A 14 -27.44 -15.73 -49.01
C ARG A 14 -27.42 -16.00 -47.50
N LEU A 15 -26.89 -15.08 -46.68
CA LEU A 15 -26.82 -15.22 -45.22
C LEU A 15 -28.18 -14.97 -44.53
N SER A 16 -28.94 -13.99 -45.01
CA SER A 16 -30.27 -13.67 -44.47
C SER A 16 -31.33 -14.72 -44.82
N VAL A 17 -31.19 -15.41 -45.96
CA VAL A 17 -32.09 -16.51 -46.36
C VAL A 17 -31.80 -17.79 -45.55
N ALA A 18 -30.54 -18.07 -45.22
CA ALA A 18 -30.17 -19.20 -44.37
C ALA A 18 -30.71 -19.06 -42.94
N LEU A 19 -30.60 -17.86 -42.34
CA LEU A 19 -31.12 -17.57 -41.00
C LEU A 19 -32.65 -17.61 -40.93
N TYR A 20 -33.35 -17.11 -41.96
CA TYR A 20 -34.82 -17.16 -42.03
C TYR A 20 -35.34 -18.60 -42.22
N SER A 21 -34.62 -19.44 -42.98
CA SER A 21 -34.95 -20.86 -43.16
C SER A 21 -34.78 -21.68 -41.88
N VAL A 22 -33.79 -21.34 -41.04
CA VAL A 22 -33.57 -21.97 -39.72
C VAL A 22 -34.66 -21.55 -38.72
N TYR A 23 -35.05 -20.27 -38.72
CA TYR A 23 -36.15 -19.78 -37.89
C TYR A 23 -37.49 -20.43 -38.28
N SER A 24 -37.74 -20.61 -39.59
CA SER A 24 -38.89 -21.34 -40.13
C SER A 24 -38.85 -22.86 -39.88
N GLY A 25 -37.66 -23.47 -39.74
CA GLY A 25 -37.48 -24.90 -39.50
C GLY A 25 -37.68 -25.29 -38.05
N LEU A 26 -37.19 -24.47 -37.12
CA LEU A 26 -37.37 -24.64 -35.67
C LEU A 26 -38.84 -24.43 -35.24
N TYR A 27 -39.53 -23.49 -35.88
CA TYR A 27 -40.97 -23.28 -35.73
C TYR A 27 -41.81 -24.03 -36.77
N SER A 28 -41.22 -24.99 -37.49
CA SER A 28 -42.00 -25.78 -38.45
C SER A 28 -43.12 -26.53 -37.73
N GLU A 29 -44.28 -26.59 -38.38
CA GLU A 29 -45.48 -27.26 -37.87
C GLU A 29 -45.17 -28.71 -37.45
N ALA A 30 -44.16 -29.36 -38.06
CA ALA A 30 -43.70 -30.71 -37.72
C ALA A 30 -43.02 -30.82 -36.34
N VAL A 31 -42.16 -29.88 -35.94
CA VAL A 31 -41.47 -29.91 -34.63
C VAL A 31 -42.45 -29.55 -33.52
N VAL A 32 -43.25 -28.50 -33.73
CA VAL A 32 -44.27 -28.05 -32.77
C VAL A 32 -45.40 -29.09 -32.63
N SER A 33 -45.87 -29.69 -33.72
CA SER A 33 -46.88 -30.76 -33.68
C SER A 33 -46.35 -32.05 -33.04
N SER A 34 -45.08 -32.40 -33.22
CA SER A 34 -44.50 -33.61 -32.63
C SER A 34 -44.28 -33.46 -31.13
N VAL A 35 -43.88 -32.26 -30.67
CA VAL A 35 -43.75 -31.95 -29.24
C VAL A 35 -45.14 -31.86 -28.58
N ALA A 36 -46.11 -31.19 -29.21
CA ALA A 36 -47.48 -31.13 -28.69
C ALA A 36 -48.15 -32.53 -28.64
N SER A 37 -47.93 -33.37 -29.65
CA SER A 37 -48.45 -34.74 -29.68
C SER A 37 -47.75 -35.65 -28.67
N ALA A 38 -46.45 -35.47 -28.43
CA ALA A 38 -45.73 -36.19 -27.38
C ALA A 38 -46.25 -35.82 -25.98
N VAL A 39 -46.55 -34.54 -25.73
CA VAL A 39 -47.14 -34.10 -24.46
C VAL A 39 -48.55 -34.67 -24.27
N ALA A 40 -49.40 -34.63 -25.32
CA ALA A 40 -50.74 -35.21 -25.26
C ALA A 40 -50.72 -36.75 -25.06
N LEU A 41 -49.78 -37.46 -25.68
CA LEU A 41 -49.66 -38.93 -25.52
C LEU A 41 -49.08 -39.35 -24.16
N VAL A 42 -48.29 -38.47 -23.54
CA VAL A 42 -47.81 -38.63 -22.15
C VAL A 42 -48.96 -38.49 -21.16
N GLU A 43 -49.87 -37.52 -21.36
CA GLU A 43 -51.04 -37.32 -20.48
C GLU A 43 -52.01 -38.52 -20.50
N VAL A 44 -52.07 -39.30 -21.59
CA VAL A 44 -52.93 -40.49 -21.71
C VAL A 44 -52.15 -41.81 -21.53
N GLY A 45 -50.92 -41.76 -21.01
CA GLY A 45 -50.15 -42.94 -20.61
C GLY A 45 -49.55 -43.80 -21.75
N ARG A 46 -49.49 -43.28 -22.99
CA ARG A 46 -48.94 -43.98 -24.17
C ARG A 46 -47.46 -43.62 -24.40
N PHE A 47 -46.63 -43.94 -23.41
CA PHE A 47 -45.23 -43.50 -23.33
C PHE A 47 -44.34 -43.99 -24.48
N ARG A 48 -44.56 -45.21 -24.99
CA ARG A 48 -43.74 -45.77 -26.08
C ARG A 48 -43.88 -44.97 -27.38
N GLU A 49 -45.07 -44.44 -27.64
CA GLU A 49 -45.36 -43.66 -28.84
C GLU A 49 -44.90 -42.20 -28.69
N ALA A 50 -45.02 -41.63 -27.49
CA ALA A 50 -44.47 -40.30 -27.19
C ALA A 50 -42.95 -40.25 -27.43
N VAL A 51 -42.22 -41.31 -27.07
CA VAL A 51 -40.78 -41.43 -27.32
C VAL A 51 -40.45 -41.45 -28.82
N GLU A 52 -41.28 -42.07 -29.67
CA GLU A 52 -41.07 -42.05 -31.12
C GLU A 52 -41.26 -40.65 -31.72
N TYR A 53 -42.22 -39.86 -31.21
CA TYR A 53 -42.42 -38.49 -31.65
C TYR A 53 -41.30 -37.55 -31.20
N VAL A 54 -40.79 -37.71 -29.98
CA VAL A 54 -39.59 -36.99 -29.51
C VAL A 54 -38.37 -37.36 -30.35
N ARG A 55 -38.22 -38.64 -30.72
CA ARG A 55 -37.12 -39.11 -31.58
C ARG A 55 -37.20 -38.50 -32.98
N LYS A 56 -38.39 -38.34 -33.54
CA LYS A 56 -38.61 -37.63 -34.81
C LYS A 56 -38.27 -36.14 -34.71
N ALA A 57 -38.69 -35.47 -33.63
CA ALA A 57 -38.37 -34.06 -33.39
C ALA A 57 -36.85 -33.85 -33.24
N ALA A 58 -36.16 -34.70 -32.48
CA ALA A 58 -34.71 -34.65 -32.30
C ALA A 58 -33.95 -34.89 -33.62
N LYS A 59 -34.42 -35.82 -34.45
CA LYS A 59 -33.82 -36.09 -35.77
C LYS A 59 -34.01 -34.91 -36.75
N ALA A 60 -35.17 -34.27 -36.72
CA ALA A 60 -35.43 -33.08 -37.55
C ALA A 60 -34.56 -31.88 -37.13
N LEU A 61 -34.40 -31.66 -35.82
CA LEU A 61 -33.47 -30.69 -35.24
C LEU A 61 -32.01 -30.96 -35.64
N TYR A 62 -31.60 -32.23 -35.60
CA TYR A 62 -30.25 -32.65 -36.01
C TYR A 62 -29.97 -32.36 -37.48
N GLU A 63 -30.87 -32.70 -38.40
CA GLU A 63 -30.67 -32.43 -39.83
C GLU A 63 -30.70 -30.93 -40.13
N ALA A 64 -31.54 -30.14 -39.45
CA ALA A 64 -31.55 -28.67 -39.60
C ALA A 64 -30.27 -28.01 -39.09
N ALA A 65 -29.66 -28.56 -38.03
CA ALA A 65 -28.40 -28.08 -37.48
C ALA A 65 -27.18 -28.48 -38.34
N LYS A 66 -27.20 -29.69 -38.91
CA LYS A 66 -26.11 -30.28 -39.69
C LYS A 66 -25.70 -29.45 -40.91
N ASP A 67 -26.66 -28.88 -41.64
CA ASP A 67 -26.39 -28.02 -42.81
C ASP A 67 -25.68 -26.70 -42.44
N VAL A 68 -25.92 -26.17 -41.23
CA VAL A 68 -25.27 -24.95 -40.72
C VAL A 68 -23.85 -25.25 -40.25
N PHE A 69 -23.63 -26.40 -39.62
CA PHE A 69 -22.32 -26.80 -39.08
C PHE A 69 -21.32 -27.27 -40.16
N GLU A 70 -21.77 -27.73 -41.33
CA GLU A 70 -20.86 -28.01 -42.46
C GLU A 70 -20.12 -26.76 -42.97
N HIS A 71 -20.66 -25.56 -42.74
CA HIS A 71 -20.07 -24.30 -43.22
C HIS A 71 -19.06 -23.67 -42.24
N VAL A 72 -18.95 -24.16 -41.01
CA VAL A 72 -18.01 -23.64 -39.99
C VAL A 72 -17.09 -24.76 -39.53
N ARG A 73 -16.01 -24.98 -40.30
CA ARG A 73 -15.12 -26.13 -40.11
C ARG A 73 -14.05 -25.87 -39.02
N ILE A 74 -13.86 -26.88 -38.15
CA ILE A 74 -12.66 -27.26 -37.35
C ILE A 74 -12.71 -27.19 -35.80
N THR A 75 -13.82 -26.88 -35.11
CA THR A 75 -13.81 -27.04 -33.61
C THR A 75 -15.05 -27.69 -32.99
N VAL A 76 -16.10 -27.94 -33.77
CA VAL A 76 -17.39 -28.46 -33.23
C VAL A 76 -17.50 -30.00 -33.26
N GLN A 77 -16.54 -30.68 -33.90
CA GLN A 77 -16.59 -32.15 -34.07
C GLN A 77 -16.53 -32.91 -32.73
N ARG A 78 -15.77 -32.39 -31.75
CA ARG A 78 -15.67 -32.95 -30.38
C ARG A 78 -16.95 -32.77 -29.56
N LEU A 79 -17.66 -31.66 -29.79
CA LEU A 79 -18.91 -31.32 -29.11
C LEU A 79 -20.06 -32.20 -29.59
N VAL A 80 -20.08 -32.51 -30.90
CA VAL A 80 -21.02 -33.48 -31.49
C VAL A 80 -20.73 -34.90 -31.03
N GLU A 81 -19.46 -35.30 -30.92
CA GLU A 81 -19.08 -36.60 -30.35
C GLU A 81 -19.53 -36.73 -28.89
N LEU A 82 -19.27 -35.72 -28.06
CA LEU A 82 -19.71 -35.71 -26.66
C LEU A 82 -21.24 -35.70 -26.52
N PHE A 83 -21.94 -35.02 -27.41
CA PHE A 83 -23.41 -35.03 -27.44
C PHE A 83 -23.96 -36.39 -27.86
N VAL A 84 -23.38 -37.03 -28.89
CA VAL A 84 -23.75 -38.38 -29.32
C VAL A 84 -23.41 -39.41 -28.24
N GLU A 85 -22.27 -39.28 -27.57
CA GLU A 85 -21.86 -40.16 -26.48
C GLU A 85 -22.76 -40.00 -25.25
N ALA A 86 -23.15 -38.76 -24.90
CA ALA A 86 -24.12 -38.50 -23.85
C ALA A 86 -25.50 -39.08 -24.19
N VAL A 87 -25.94 -38.97 -25.45
CA VAL A 87 -27.21 -39.56 -25.90
C VAL A 87 -27.14 -41.09 -25.91
N VAL A 88 -26.02 -41.70 -26.29
CA VAL A 88 -25.85 -43.17 -26.28
C VAL A 88 -25.77 -43.72 -24.85
N ARG A 89 -25.05 -43.05 -23.94
CA ARG A 89 -25.02 -43.42 -22.51
C ARG A 89 -26.38 -43.21 -21.84
N MET A 90 -27.11 -42.17 -22.22
CA MET A 90 -28.48 -41.92 -21.77
C MET A 90 -29.45 -43.00 -22.28
N LEU A 91 -29.31 -43.45 -23.53
CA LEU A 91 -30.11 -44.56 -24.10
C LEU A 91 -29.82 -45.90 -23.43
N ALA A 92 -28.59 -46.16 -22.99
CA ALA A 92 -28.23 -47.36 -22.23
C ALA A 92 -28.82 -47.35 -20.80
N TRP A 93 -29.04 -46.16 -20.23
CA TRP A 93 -29.57 -45.98 -18.87
C TRP A 93 -31.11 -46.03 -18.80
N VAL A 94 -31.78 -45.76 -19.93
CA VAL A 94 -33.26 -45.82 -20.09
C VAL A 94 -33.82 -47.24 -20.03
N ASP A 95 -33.02 -48.26 -20.36
CA ASP A 95 -33.46 -49.67 -20.28
C ASP A 95 -33.60 -50.19 -18.84
N GLU A 96 -33.06 -49.46 -17.83
CA GLU A 96 -32.89 -50.00 -16.48
C GLU A 96 -33.83 -49.40 -15.42
N HIS A 97 -34.35 -48.17 -15.58
CA HIS A 97 -35.17 -47.50 -14.54
C HIS A 97 -36.36 -46.66 -15.07
N LYS A 98 -37.55 -46.88 -14.47
CA LYS A 98 -38.90 -46.44 -14.91
C LYS A 98 -39.04 -44.93 -15.27
N ALA A 99 -39.82 -44.69 -16.33
CA ALA A 99 -39.90 -43.50 -17.20
C ALA A 99 -40.40 -42.14 -16.63
N TYR A 100 -40.89 -42.05 -15.39
CA TYR A 100 -41.53 -40.81 -14.89
C TYR A 100 -40.51 -39.73 -14.45
N LEU A 101 -39.38 -40.12 -13.85
CA LEU A 101 -38.29 -39.20 -13.50
C LEU A 101 -37.54 -38.67 -14.74
N PHE A 102 -37.60 -39.41 -15.84
CA PHE A 102 -36.94 -39.09 -17.10
C PHE A 102 -37.57 -37.91 -17.84
N LEU A 103 -38.90 -37.74 -17.81
CA LEU A 103 -39.56 -36.60 -18.48
C LEU A 103 -39.25 -35.27 -17.78
N MET A 104 -39.16 -35.24 -16.45
CA MET A 104 -38.75 -34.04 -15.71
C MET A 104 -37.27 -33.71 -15.95
N ALA A 105 -36.40 -34.72 -16.00
CA ALA A 105 -34.99 -34.54 -16.32
C ALA A 105 -34.77 -34.15 -17.80
N ALA A 106 -35.58 -34.66 -18.73
CA ALA A 106 -35.51 -34.31 -20.15
C ALA A 106 -36.10 -32.92 -20.45
N VAL A 107 -37.16 -32.52 -19.76
CA VAL A 107 -37.68 -31.13 -19.83
C VAL A 107 -36.67 -30.18 -19.20
N ALA A 108 -36.07 -30.52 -18.05
CA ALA A 108 -35.02 -29.71 -17.45
C ALA A 108 -33.77 -29.63 -18.34
N ALA A 109 -33.31 -30.74 -18.91
CA ALA A 109 -32.19 -30.78 -19.85
C ALA A 109 -32.53 -30.07 -21.17
N GLY A 110 -33.78 -30.11 -21.62
CA GLY A 110 -34.28 -29.38 -22.80
C GLY A 110 -34.36 -27.88 -22.55
N VAL A 111 -34.77 -27.45 -21.36
CA VAL A 111 -34.76 -26.05 -20.92
C VAL A 111 -33.33 -25.56 -20.71
N VAL A 112 -32.44 -26.39 -20.16
CA VAL A 112 -31.01 -26.09 -20.01
C VAL A 112 -30.32 -26.05 -21.37
N ALA A 113 -30.62 -26.96 -22.29
CA ALA A 113 -30.07 -26.95 -23.64
C ALA A 113 -30.64 -25.80 -24.47
N LEU A 114 -31.92 -25.44 -24.30
CA LEU A 114 -32.51 -24.24 -24.91
C LEU A 114 -31.92 -22.97 -24.30
N SER A 115 -31.68 -22.94 -22.98
CA SER A 115 -30.99 -21.85 -22.28
C SER A 115 -29.54 -21.73 -22.74
N VAL A 116 -28.81 -22.84 -22.89
CA VAL A 116 -27.45 -22.90 -23.43
C VAL A 116 -27.45 -22.52 -24.92
N ALA A 117 -28.44 -22.93 -25.71
CA ALA A 117 -28.56 -22.53 -27.11
C ALA A 117 -28.92 -21.04 -27.24
N LEU A 118 -29.80 -20.51 -26.38
CA LEU A 118 -30.14 -19.09 -26.29
C LEU A 118 -28.99 -18.26 -25.73
N ASN A 119 -28.17 -18.82 -24.83
CA ASN A 119 -26.95 -18.20 -24.31
C ASN A 119 -25.81 -18.26 -25.33
N ILE A 120 -25.69 -19.33 -26.12
CA ILE A 120 -24.77 -19.42 -27.27
C ILE A 120 -25.23 -18.46 -28.39
N TRP A 121 -26.55 -18.28 -28.57
CA TRP A 121 -27.10 -17.31 -29.52
C TRP A 121 -27.05 -15.86 -28.99
N GLY A 122 -27.11 -15.66 -27.67
CA GLY A 122 -26.81 -14.40 -27.00
C GLY A 122 -25.32 -14.06 -27.02
N LEU A 123 -24.44 -15.08 -26.97
CA LEU A 123 -23.00 -14.97 -27.22
C LEU A 123 -22.70 -14.61 -28.68
N ILE A 124 -23.58 -14.99 -29.63
CA ILE A 124 -23.62 -14.45 -31.00
C ILE A 124 -24.48 -13.17 -30.99
N GLU A 125 -24.05 -12.19 -30.19
CA GLU A 125 -24.76 -10.94 -29.95
C GLU A 125 -24.97 -10.18 -31.29
N LEU A 126 -26.22 -10.06 -31.73
CA LEU A 126 -26.63 -9.26 -32.89
C LEU A 126 -26.22 -7.78 -32.74
N ASP A 127 -25.99 -7.29 -31.51
CA ASP A 127 -25.48 -5.95 -31.22
C ASP A 127 -23.96 -5.82 -31.43
N LYS A 128 -23.16 -6.86 -31.13
CA LYS A 128 -21.73 -6.90 -31.47
C LYS A 128 -21.52 -7.06 -32.98
N LEU A 129 -22.39 -7.79 -33.67
CA LEU A 129 -22.40 -7.83 -35.13
C LEU A 129 -22.97 -6.56 -35.76
N ALA A 130 -23.93 -5.87 -35.15
CA ALA A 130 -24.37 -4.54 -35.60
C ALA A 130 -23.28 -3.48 -35.39
N TYR A 131 -22.52 -3.57 -34.30
CA TYR A 131 -21.36 -2.73 -34.03
C TYR A 131 -20.18 -3.09 -34.96
N ALA A 132 -19.86 -4.37 -35.17
CA ALA A 132 -18.82 -4.84 -36.10
C ALA A 132 -19.19 -4.63 -37.59
N ALA A 133 -20.47 -4.72 -37.95
CA ALA A 133 -20.98 -4.35 -39.27
C ALA A 133 -21.04 -2.82 -39.44
N SER A 134 -21.22 -2.03 -38.37
CA SER A 134 -21.04 -0.58 -38.41
C SER A 134 -19.56 -0.15 -38.52
N LEU A 135 -18.63 -1.05 -38.16
CA LEU A 135 -17.18 -0.89 -38.26
C LEU A 135 -16.60 -1.37 -39.60
N THR A 136 -17.41 -1.89 -40.53
CA THR A 136 -16.96 -2.25 -41.88
C THR A 136 -17.63 -1.41 -42.97
N PRO A 137 -17.02 -0.30 -43.40
CA PRO A 137 -17.29 0.28 -44.70
C PRO A 137 -16.26 -0.19 -45.74
N PHE A 138 -16.77 -0.46 -46.93
CA PHE A 138 -16.06 -0.72 -48.19
C PHE A 138 -14.66 -0.08 -48.26
N ILE A 139 -13.64 -0.90 -48.49
CA ILE A 139 -12.22 -0.51 -48.59
C ILE A 139 -11.97 0.22 -49.92
N PRO A 140 -11.59 1.50 -49.93
CA PRO A 140 -10.86 2.07 -51.05
C PRO A 140 -9.39 1.65 -50.91
N ALA A 141 -8.81 1.07 -51.96
CA ALA A 141 -7.38 0.75 -51.99
C ALA A 141 -6.55 2.04 -51.80
N GLY A 142 -5.72 2.11 -50.74
CA GLY A 142 -4.74 3.19 -50.53
C GLY A 142 -4.71 3.90 -49.16
N VAL A 143 -5.51 3.48 -48.15
CA VAL A 143 -5.49 4.09 -46.80
C VAL A 143 -4.41 3.46 -45.92
N ARG A 144 -3.58 4.27 -45.26
CA ARG A 144 -2.52 3.81 -44.33
C ARG A 144 -3.11 3.57 -42.94
N GLU A 145 -3.02 2.34 -42.43
CA GLU A 145 -3.38 2.01 -41.04
C GLU A 145 -2.16 2.22 -40.13
N HIS A 146 -2.34 2.89 -38.98
CA HIS A 146 -1.31 2.99 -37.95
C HIS A 146 -1.66 2.06 -36.77
N PRO A 147 -0.87 0.99 -36.54
CA PRO A 147 -0.98 0.16 -35.34
C PRO A 147 -0.81 0.99 -34.06
N ARG A 148 -1.37 0.49 -32.94
CA ARG A 148 -1.29 1.13 -31.59
C ARG A 148 0.14 1.56 -31.25
N GLU A 149 1.11 0.70 -31.52
CA GLU A 149 2.54 0.90 -31.24
C GLU A 149 3.21 1.91 -32.20
N GLU A 150 2.86 1.90 -33.50
CA GLU A 150 3.42 2.82 -34.49
C GLU A 150 2.96 4.25 -34.20
N ALA A 151 1.66 4.44 -33.90
CA ALA A 151 1.10 5.72 -33.50
C ALA A 151 1.71 6.23 -32.19
N PHE A 152 1.86 5.36 -31.19
CA PHE A 152 2.51 5.69 -29.92
C PHE A 152 3.94 6.21 -30.13
N LYS A 153 4.77 5.48 -30.90
CA LYS A 153 6.15 5.87 -31.19
C LYS A 153 6.23 7.24 -31.90
N MET A 154 5.38 7.46 -32.90
CA MET A 154 5.31 8.74 -33.62
C MET A 154 4.93 9.93 -32.73
N LEU A 155 4.07 9.70 -31.73
CA LEU A 155 3.66 10.73 -30.77
C LEU A 155 4.76 11.01 -29.76
N ARG A 156 5.41 9.98 -29.22
CA ARG A 156 6.48 10.10 -28.21
C ARG A 156 7.71 10.84 -28.73
N GLU A 157 8.08 10.60 -29.99
CA GLU A 157 9.25 11.25 -30.63
C GLU A 157 8.97 12.69 -31.08
N ALA A 158 7.72 13.15 -31.03
CA ALA A 158 7.36 14.48 -31.47
C ALA A 158 7.75 15.56 -30.43
N PRO A 159 8.24 16.74 -30.88
CA PRO A 159 8.53 17.87 -29.98
C PRO A 159 7.30 18.37 -29.21
N ASP A 160 6.13 18.27 -29.85
CA ASP A 160 4.80 18.52 -29.28
C ASP A 160 3.87 17.35 -29.69
N PRO A 161 3.72 16.34 -28.81
CA PRO A 161 2.88 15.18 -29.08
C PRO A 161 1.40 15.52 -29.31
N TYR A 162 0.87 16.56 -28.64
CA TYR A 162 -0.54 16.94 -28.74
C TYR A 162 -0.86 17.57 -30.09
N GLU A 163 -0.02 18.50 -30.56
CA GLU A 163 -0.21 19.10 -31.89
C GLU A 163 0.09 18.12 -33.03
N LYS A 164 1.01 17.17 -32.81
CA LYS A 164 1.21 16.05 -33.74
C LYS A 164 -0.03 15.17 -33.80
N PHE A 165 -0.62 14.83 -32.66
CA PHE A 165 -1.86 14.05 -32.60
C PHE A 165 -3.01 14.74 -33.33
N LYS A 166 -3.20 16.06 -33.14
CA LYS A 166 -4.24 16.82 -33.86
C LYS A 166 -4.08 16.76 -35.38
N LYS A 167 -2.85 16.73 -35.91
CA LYS A 167 -2.61 16.53 -37.34
C LYS A 167 -3.05 15.14 -37.79
N ILE A 168 -2.67 14.10 -37.05
CA ILE A 168 -3.04 12.71 -37.35
C ILE A 168 -4.56 12.53 -37.25
N ALA A 169 -5.20 13.10 -36.24
CA ALA A 169 -6.64 13.10 -36.04
C ALA A 169 -7.39 13.78 -37.19
N ARG A 170 -6.87 14.88 -37.75
CA ARG A 170 -7.42 15.53 -38.95
C ARG A 170 -7.35 14.62 -40.17
N ASP A 171 -6.22 13.96 -40.38
CA ASP A 171 -6.04 13.01 -41.47
C ASP A 171 -6.95 11.78 -41.30
N ALA A 172 -7.18 11.33 -40.07
CA ALA A 172 -8.13 10.27 -39.76
C ALA A 172 -9.60 10.69 -39.97
N ASN A 173 -9.96 11.93 -39.63
CA ASN A 173 -11.27 12.50 -39.95
C ASN A 173 -11.49 12.67 -41.46
N ALA A 174 -10.42 12.94 -42.21
CA ALA A 174 -10.45 12.99 -43.67
C ALA A 174 -10.42 11.60 -44.34
N GLY A 175 -10.37 10.51 -43.56
CA GLY A 175 -10.33 9.14 -44.07
C GLY A 175 -9.00 8.74 -44.72
N ARG A 176 -7.93 9.51 -44.51
CA ARG A 176 -6.59 9.25 -45.07
C ARG A 176 -5.77 8.27 -44.23
N VAL A 177 -6.09 8.21 -42.94
CA VAL A 177 -5.41 7.40 -41.93
C VAL A 177 -6.47 6.69 -41.09
N LYS A 178 -6.17 5.49 -40.61
CA LYS A 178 -7.00 4.79 -39.61
C LYS A 178 -6.19 4.60 -38.32
N LEU A 179 -6.78 4.96 -37.19
CA LEU A 179 -6.18 4.84 -35.87
C LEU A 179 -6.71 3.60 -35.15
N ALA A 180 -5.82 2.87 -34.50
CA ALA A 180 -6.20 1.86 -33.52
C ALA A 180 -6.51 2.51 -32.16
N GLU A 181 -7.25 1.80 -31.30
CA GLU A 181 -7.41 2.18 -29.90
C GLU A 181 -6.05 2.19 -29.17
N PRO A 182 -5.79 3.13 -28.24
CA PRO A 182 -6.68 4.19 -27.70
C PRO A 182 -6.79 5.48 -28.52
N TRP A 183 -6.02 5.59 -29.61
CA TRP A 183 -5.86 6.83 -30.36
C TRP A 183 -7.15 7.26 -31.07
N GLU A 184 -7.97 6.29 -31.48
CA GLU A 184 -9.28 6.54 -32.07
C GLU A 184 -10.27 7.12 -31.04
N SER A 185 -10.30 6.59 -29.82
CA SER A 185 -11.08 7.17 -28.71
C SER A 185 -10.64 8.60 -28.37
N LEU A 186 -9.33 8.87 -28.34
CA LEU A 186 -8.82 10.23 -28.14
C LEU A 186 -9.20 11.16 -29.30
N ARG A 187 -9.24 10.66 -30.54
CA ARG A 187 -9.67 11.45 -31.72
C ARG A 187 -11.11 11.89 -31.54
N VAL A 188 -12.00 10.97 -31.15
CA VAL A 188 -13.42 11.27 -30.93
C VAL A 188 -13.60 12.33 -29.84
N LEU A 189 -12.83 12.29 -28.76
CA LEU A 189 -12.98 13.25 -27.65
C LEU A 189 -12.34 14.62 -27.96
N ILE A 190 -11.18 14.64 -28.62
CA ILE A 190 -10.40 15.88 -28.83
C ILE A 190 -10.81 16.57 -30.14
N MET A 191 -10.99 15.81 -31.21
CA MET A 191 -11.34 16.28 -32.56
C MET A 191 -12.48 15.45 -33.18
N PRO A 192 -13.70 15.49 -32.62
CA PRO A 192 -14.84 14.75 -33.16
C PRO A 192 -15.21 15.21 -34.58
N ARG A 193 -15.82 14.31 -35.34
CA ARG A 193 -16.56 14.66 -36.55
C ARG A 193 -17.85 15.39 -36.16
N PRO A 194 -18.44 16.21 -37.05
CA PRO A 194 -19.70 16.91 -36.75
C PRO A 194 -20.84 15.99 -36.28
N SER A 195 -20.89 14.74 -36.76
CA SER A 195 -21.87 13.73 -36.32
C SER A 195 -21.60 13.18 -34.92
N GLU A 196 -20.32 13.05 -34.53
CA GLU A 196 -19.89 12.58 -33.21
C GLU A 196 -20.04 13.69 -32.16
N GLU A 197 -19.68 14.92 -32.53
CA GLU A 197 -19.81 16.11 -31.70
C GLU A 197 -21.28 16.35 -31.29
N ARG A 198 -22.22 16.17 -32.24
CA ARG A 198 -23.67 16.23 -31.93
C ARG A 198 -24.08 15.23 -30.86
N ARG A 199 -23.49 14.03 -30.81
CA ARG A 199 -23.77 13.03 -29.77
C ARG A 199 -23.13 13.40 -28.44
N LEU A 200 -21.88 13.89 -28.46
CA LEU A 200 -21.11 14.25 -27.27
C LEU A 200 -21.65 15.48 -26.54
N ILE A 201 -22.12 16.51 -27.28
CA ILE A 201 -22.68 17.77 -26.74
C ILE A 201 -23.90 17.54 -25.83
N HIS A 202 -24.57 16.38 -25.90
CA HIS A 202 -25.68 16.07 -25.00
C HIS A 202 -25.20 15.68 -23.59
N SER A 203 -23.91 15.37 -23.40
CA SER A 203 -23.32 15.08 -22.09
C SER A 203 -22.77 16.34 -21.42
N LYS A 204 -23.06 16.52 -20.13
CA LYS A 204 -22.52 17.62 -19.31
C LYS A 204 -20.99 17.59 -19.30
N THR A 205 -20.41 16.40 -19.16
CA THR A 205 -18.96 16.15 -19.11
C THR A 205 -18.23 16.64 -20.36
N TYR A 206 -18.83 16.51 -21.56
CA TYR A 206 -18.19 17.00 -22.79
C TYR A 206 -18.24 18.52 -22.92
N ARG A 207 -19.33 19.16 -22.46
CA ARG A 207 -19.46 20.63 -22.49
C ARG A 207 -18.42 21.32 -21.60
N GLU A 208 -17.98 20.63 -20.55
CA GLU A 208 -16.97 21.11 -19.60
C GLU A 208 -15.53 20.72 -20.00
N LEU A 209 -15.35 20.01 -21.13
CA LEU A 209 -14.06 19.57 -21.67
C LEU A 209 -13.45 20.65 -22.59
N ASP A 210 -12.91 21.71 -21.98
CA ASP A 210 -12.20 22.77 -22.69
C ASP A 210 -10.86 22.30 -23.31
N GLU A 211 -10.20 23.16 -24.09
CA GLU A 211 -8.92 22.80 -24.75
C GLU A 211 -7.81 22.44 -23.74
N GLY A 212 -7.80 23.05 -22.55
CA GLY A 212 -6.87 22.71 -21.48
C GLY A 212 -7.09 21.29 -20.96
N LYS A 213 -8.35 20.92 -20.73
CA LYS A 213 -8.73 19.56 -20.30
C LYS A 213 -8.57 18.52 -21.41
N LYS A 214 -8.81 18.88 -22.68
CA LYS A 214 -8.51 18.01 -23.83
C LYS A 214 -7.02 17.68 -23.90
N ARG A 215 -6.18 18.69 -23.67
CA ARG A 215 -4.73 18.52 -23.59
C ARG A 215 -4.33 17.67 -22.37
N ALA A 216 -4.94 17.88 -21.21
CA ALA A 216 -4.74 17.07 -20.01
C ALA A 216 -5.10 15.60 -20.24
N LEU A 217 -6.30 15.33 -20.79
CA LEU A 217 -6.77 13.98 -21.10
C LEU A 217 -5.81 13.26 -22.06
N PHE A 218 -5.32 13.96 -23.09
CA PHE A 218 -4.34 13.41 -24.02
C PHE A 218 -3.04 12.99 -23.33
N TYR A 219 -2.43 13.88 -22.53
CA TYR A 219 -1.16 13.58 -21.87
C TYR A 219 -1.31 12.53 -20.75
N ALA A 220 -2.45 12.51 -20.06
CA ALA A 220 -2.76 11.48 -19.08
C ALA A 220 -2.90 10.10 -19.74
N ALA A 221 -3.62 10.01 -20.87
CA ALA A 221 -3.72 8.78 -21.64
C ALA A 221 -2.36 8.36 -22.22
N LEU A 222 -1.59 9.28 -22.82
CA LEU A 222 -0.26 8.99 -23.36
C LEU A 222 0.69 8.46 -22.28
N ALA A 223 0.71 9.06 -21.08
CA ALA A 223 1.53 8.61 -19.97
C ALA A 223 1.08 7.25 -19.41
N LEU A 224 -0.23 7.01 -19.34
CA LEU A 224 -0.80 5.74 -18.89
C LEU A 224 -0.45 4.60 -19.86
N GLU A 225 -0.60 4.81 -21.16
CA GLU A 225 -0.24 3.83 -22.19
C GLU A 225 1.26 3.48 -22.16
N GLU A 226 2.13 4.48 -21.96
CA GLU A 226 3.58 4.25 -21.85
C GLU A 226 3.94 3.35 -20.66
N ALA A 227 3.30 3.57 -19.51
CA ALA A 227 3.53 2.76 -18.33
C ALA A 227 2.86 1.37 -18.43
N PHE A 228 1.66 1.32 -18.99
CA PHE A 228 0.85 0.11 -19.11
C PHE A 228 1.44 -0.90 -20.09
N ASP A 229 1.91 -0.47 -21.27
CA ASP A 229 2.45 -1.38 -22.29
C ASP A 229 3.72 -2.11 -21.83
N VAL A 230 4.49 -1.50 -20.93
CA VAL A 230 5.64 -2.17 -20.29
C VAL A 230 5.14 -3.19 -19.28
N TYR A 231 4.30 -2.77 -18.35
CA TYR A 231 3.81 -3.62 -17.27
C TYR A 231 2.98 -4.83 -17.75
N ARG A 232 2.16 -4.66 -18.79
CA ARG A 232 1.30 -5.70 -19.35
C ARG A 232 2.09 -6.93 -19.84
N LYS A 233 3.30 -6.74 -20.37
CA LYS A 233 4.11 -7.86 -20.87
C LYS A 233 4.59 -8.77 -19.74
N ASP A 234 4.88 -8.19 -18.58
CA ASP A 234 5.28 -8.94 -17.38
C ASP A 234 4.08 -9.66 -16.74
N VAL A 235 2.90 -9.00 -16.77
CA VAL A 235 1.54 -9.57 -16.86
C VAL A 235 1.44 -11.01 -17.38
N GLU A 236 1.46 -11.07 -18.72
CA GLU A 236 1.18 -12.24 -19.57
C GLU A 236 2.26 -13.33 -19.47
N ALA A 237 3.49 -13.00 -19.04
CA ALA A 237 4.55 -13.98 -18.86
C ALA A 237 4.27 -14.97 -17.71
N ARG A 238 3.45 -14.58 -16.71
CA ARG A 238 3.17 -15.40 -15.52
C ARG A 238 2.10 -16.46 -15.72
N GLU A 239 1.14 -16.22 -16.61
CA GLU A 239 0.05 -17.15 -16.88
C GLU A 239 0.55 -18.50 -17.43
N LYS A 240 1.81 -18.55 -17.91
CA LYS A 240 2.43 -19.73 -18.55
C LYS A 240 3.20 -20.65 -17.59
N VAL A 241 3.28 -20.32 -16.30
CA VAL A 241 4.15 -21.00 -15.32
C VAL A 241 3.47 -22.22 -14.65
N VAL A 242 2.14 -22.30 -14.75
CA VAL A 242 1.37 -23.46 -14.28
C VAL A 242 0.92 -24.28 -15.49
N GLN A 243 1.28 -25.56 -15.51
CA GLN A 243 0.94 -26.48 -16.60
C GLN A 243 -0.14 -27.46 -16.17
N ARG A 244 -1.21 -27.55 -16.96
CA ARG A 244 -2.23 -28.58 -16.81
C ARG A 244 -1.83 -29.86 -17.53
N VAL A 245 -1.63 -30.93 -16.76
CA VAL A 245 -1.22 -32.26 -17.21
C VAL A 245 -2.33 -33.27 -16.90
N VAL A 246 -2.67 -34.14 -17.85
CA VAL A 246 -3.61 -35.24 -17.61
C VAL A 246 -2.80 -36.52 -17.37
N VAL A 247 -2.93 -37.11 -16.19
CA VAL A 247 -2.15 -38.29 -15.76
C VAL A 247 -3.08 -39.50 -15.57
N GLY A 248 -2.68 -40.67 -16.07
CA GLY A 248 -3.41 -41.94 -15.92
C GLY A 248 -3.91 -42.55 -17.23
N GLU A 249 -4.23 -43.85 -17.21
CA GLU A 249 -4.84 -44.59 -18.31
C GLU A 249 -6.37 -44.60 -18.18
N GLU A 250 -7.11 -44.66 -19.30
CA GLU A 250 -8.58 -44.73 -19.24
C GLU A 250 -9.04 -45.98 -18.49
N PRO A 251 -10.03 -45.88 -17.57
CA PRO A 251 -10.93 -44.75 -17.28
C PRO A 251 -10.49 -43.79 -16.15
N PHE A 252 -9.25 -43.86 -15.66
CA PHE A 252 -8.77 -43.18 -14.43
C PHE A 252 -7.94 -41.90 -14.66
N LYS A 253 -8.14 -41.20 -15.78
CA LYS A 253 -7.46 -39.93 -16.07
C LYS A 253 -7.76 -38.88 -14.98
N LYS A 254 -6.73 -38.32 -14.36
CA LYS A 254 -6.83 -37.20 -13.41
C LYS A 254 -6.15 -35.96 -13.99
N VAL A 255 -6.77 -34.79 -13.79
CA VAL A 255 -6.17 -33.49 -14.11
C VAL A 255 -5.25 -33.09 -12.96
N VAL A 256 -4.02 -32.74 -13.30
CA VAL A 256 -2.96 -32.34 -12.38
C VAL A 256 -2.39 -31.00 -12.85
N TYR A 257 -2.13 -30.09 -11.92
CA TYR A 257 -1.50 -28.81 -12.22
C TYR A 257 -0.08 -28.81 -11.66
N VAL A 258 0.93 -28.56 -12.50
CA VAL A 258 2.34 -28.54 -12.11
C VAL A 258 2.82 -27.09 -12.14
N ALA A 259 3.37 -26.62 -11.02
CA ALA A 259 3.84 -25.25 -10.85
C ALA A 259 5.34 -25.22 -10.51
N ASP A 260 6.12 -24.44 -11.25
CA ASP A 260 7.52 -24.14 -10.93
C ASP A 260 7.58 -22.99 -9.90
N LEU A 261 7.79 -23.33 -8.64
CA LEU A 261 7.79 -22.35 -7.55
C LEU A 261 9.01 -21.42 -7.62
N LYS A 262 10.14 -21.86 -8.18
CA LYS A 262 11.33 -21.00 -8.33
C LYS A 262 11.07 -19.93 -9.38
N GLN A 263 10.48 -20.33 -10.51
CA GLN A 263 10.11 -19.41 -11.57
C GLN A 263 9.01 -18.43 -11.11
N ILE A 264 7.99 -18.90 -10.37
CA ILE A 264 6.96 -18.02 -9.79
C ILE A 264 7.59 -16.99 -8.85
N LYS A 265 8.50 -17.40 -7.96
CA LYS A 265 9.18 -16.48 -7.04
C LYS A 265 9.95 -15.40 -7.80
N GLN A 266 10.76 -15.80 -8.78
CA GLN A 266 11.52 -14.86 -9.61
C GLN A 266 10.61 -13.87 -10.34
N LEU A 267 9.55 -14.37 -10.99
CA LEU A 267 8.58 -13.54 -11.70
C LEU A 267 7.77 -12.63 -10.78
N THR A 268 7.66 -12.95 -9.49
CA THR A 268 7.04 -12.09 -8.46
C THR A 268 7.93 -10.90 -8.14
N GLU A 269 9.22 -11.11 -7.94
CA GLU A 269 10.19 -10.04 -7.68
C GLU A 269 10.36 -9.13 -8.92
N GLU A 270 10.40 -9.73 -10.11
CA GLU A 270 10.42 -9.01 -11.38
C GLU A 270 9.14 -8.19 -11.60
N GLU A 271 7.96 -8.71 -11.22
CA GLU A 271 6.68 -7.98 -11.24
C GLU A 271 6.70 -6.73 -10.38
N GLU A 272 7.09 -6.87 -9.10
CA GLU A 272 7.07 -5.76 -8.16
C GLU A 272 7.99 -4.65 -8.65
N THR A 273 9.16 -5.03 -9.16
CA THR A 273 10.12 -4.10 -9.75
C THR A 273 9.54 -3.41 -10.99
N ALA A 274 8.94 -4.17 -11.90
CA ALA A 274 8.33 -3.63 -13.13
C ALA A 274 7.14 -2.71 -12.82
N PHE A 275 6.32 -3.06 -11.83
CA PHE A 275 5.19 -2.24 -11.39
C PHE A 275 5.66 -0.94 -10.74
N GLU A 276 6.65 -0.99 -9.85
CA GLU A 276 7.26 0.20 -9.25
C GLU A 276 7.88 1.10 -10.32
N GLU A 277 8.55 0.53 -11.31
CA GLU A 277 9.11 1.27 -12.44
C GLU A 277 8.01 1.88 -13.33
N ALA A 278 6.92 1.16 -13.57
CA ALA A 278 5.77 1.65 -14.32
C ALA A 278 5.07 2.81 -13.59
N LEU A 279 4.82 2.71 -12.28
CA LEU A 279 4.26 3.80 -11.48
C LEU A 279 5.20 5.01 -11.43
N ARG A 280 6.50 4.79 -11.26
CA ARG A 280 7.51 5.85 -11.26
C ARG A 280 7.57 6.55 -12.62
N THR A 281 7.51 5.79 -13.71
CA THR A 281 7.48 6.30 -15.08
C THR A 281 6.22 7.10 -15.34
N LEU A 282 5.05 6.56 -14.98
CA LEU A 282 3.77 7.25 -15.08
C LEU A 282 3.81 8.59 -14.35
N ARG A 283 4.25 8.59 -13.09
CA ARG A 283 4.35 9.81 -12.27
C ARG A 283 5.32 10.82 -12.85
N ARG A 284 6.50 10.38 -13.28
CA ARG A 284 7.50 11.25 -13.91
C ARG A 284 6.93 11.91 -15.16
N ASN A 285 6.30 11.14 -16.03
CA ASN A 285 5.76 11.63 -17.28
C ASN A 285 4.58 12.59 -17.04
N LEU A 286 3.68 12.27 -16.11
CA LEU A 286 2.59 13.17 -15.71
C LEU A 286 3.14 14.52 -15.18
N ASN A 287 4.16 14.49 -14.32
CA ASN A 287 4.80 15.70 -13.79
C ASN A 287 5.54 16.50 -14.87
N GLU A 288 6.27 15.82 -15.76
CA GLU A 288 6.97 16.46 -16.87
C GLU A 288 5.97 17.16 -17.80
N TYR A 289 4.88 16.49 -18.18
CA TYR A 289 3.83 17.06 -19.01
C TYR A 289 3.09 18.20 -18.29
N ALA A 290 2.82 18.08 -16.99
CA ALA A 290 2.22 19.13 -16.18
C ALA A 290 3.08 20.40 -16.18
N HIS A 291 4.40 20.26 -15.96
CA HIS A 291 5.34 21.37 -15.91
C HIS A 291 5.58 21.99 -17.29
N ARG A 292 5.85 21.16 -18.30
CA ARG A 292 6.20 21.60 -19.65
C ARG A 292 5.05 22.29 -20.38
N TYR A 293 3.82 21.87 -20.13
CA TYR A 293 2.64 22.38 -20.84
C TYR A 293 1.65 23.15 -19.94
N GLY A 294 1.97 23.32 -18.66
CA GLY A 294 1.18 24.12 -17.70
C GLY A 294 -0.20 23.53 -17.40
N VAL A 295 -0.31 22.20 -17.30
CA VAL A 295 -1.60 21.49 -17.20
C VAL A 295 -1.82 20.95 -15.78
N GLY A 296 -2.61 21.66 -14.97
CA GLY A 296 -2.84 21.33 -13.56
C GLY A 296 -3.61 20.01 -13.31
N ASP A 297 -4.45 19.58 -14.25
CA ASP A 297 -5.26 18.35 -14.15
C ASP A 297 -4.43 17.05 -14.24
N LEU A 298 -3.11 17.16 -14.41
CA LEU A 298 -2.16 16.04 -14.40
C LEU A 298 -1.54 15.77 -13.02
N ASN A 299 -1.79 16.63 -12.03
CA ASN A 299 -1.26 16.47 -10.67
C ASN A 299 -1.78 15.20 -10.00
N VAL A 300 -0.88 14.36 -9.49
CA VAL A 300 -1.24 13.09 -8.83
C VAL A 300 -1.46 13.30 -7.33
N GLU A 301 -2.69 13.07 -6.87
CA GLU A 301 -3.03 12.97 -5.45
C GLU A 301 -3.08 11.49 -5.02
N GLU A 302 -1.95 10.92 -4.60
CA GLU A 302 -1.82 9.48 -4.31
C GLU A 302 -2.86 8.96 -3.29
N GLY A 303 -3.16 9.75 -2.25
CA GLY A 303 -4.18 9.38 -1.27
C GLY A 303 -5.58 9.26 -1.88
N LYS A 304 -5.93 10.15 -2.82
CA LYS A 304 -7.21 10.06 -3.56
C LYS A 304 -7.19 8.93 -4.59
N ALA A 305 -6.05 8.68 -5.24
CA ALA A 305 -5.91 7.57 -6.17
C ALA A 305 -6.10 6.23 -5.47
N ARG A 306 -5.44 6.01 -4.32
CA ARG A 306 -5.63 4.81 -3.50
C ARG A 306 -7.06 4.70 -2.99
N GLY A 307 -7.62 5.80 -2.50
CA GLY A 307 -9.04 5.85 -2.10
C GLY A 307 -9.97 5.39 -3.23
N LEU A 308 -9.76 5.85 -4.46
CA LEU A 308 -10.56 5.45 -5.62
C LEU A 308 -10.45 3.95 -5.94
N VAL A 309 -9.26 3.37 -5.82
CA VAL A 309 -9.03 1.93 -6.06
C VAL A 309 -9.76 1.07 -5.01
N GLU A 310 -9.73 1.50 -3.75
CA GLU A 310 -10.29 0.77 -2.61
C GLU A 310 -11.80 0.99 -2.43
N THR A 311 -12.38 1.97 -3.12
CA THR A 311 -13.76 2.40 -2.94
C THR A 311 -14.75 1.35 -3.44
N GLU A 312 -15.75 1.05 -2.60
CA GLU A 312 -16.89 0.20 -2.96
C GLU A 312 -17.75 0.84 -4.07
N GLN A 313 -18.44 0.02 -4.85
CA GLN A 313 -19.27 0.44 -5.99
C GLN A 313 -20.22 1.60 -5.64
N ALA A 314 -20.95 1.49 -4.53
CA ALA A 314 -21.94 2.49 -4.10
C ALA A 314 -21.32 3.87 -3.82
N GLU A 315 -20.03 3.91 -3.50
CA GLU A 315 -19.31 5.13 -3.14
C GLU A 315 -18.47 5.72 -4.28
N LEU A 316 -18.37 5.05 -5.44
CA LEU A 316 -17.62 5.56 -6.61
C LEU A 316 -18.16 6.92 -7.12
N SER A 317 -19.43 7.22 -6.86
CA SER A 317 -20.04 8.52 -7.18
C SER A 317 -19.39 9.70 -6.43
N LYS A 318 -18.73 9.45 -5.30
CA LYS A 318 -18.00 10.47 -4.52
C LYS A 318 -16.69 10.90 -5.17
N PHE A 319 -16.21 10.15 -6.16
CA PHE A 319 -14.95 10.40 -6.88
C PHE A 319 -15.17 11.02 -8.27
N THR A 320 -16.29 11.72 -8.46
CA THR A 320 -16.65 12.37 -9.73
C THR A 320 -15.68 13.49 -10.13
N ASP A 321 -15.12 14.22 -9.16
CA ASP A 321 -14.26 15.39 -9.37
C ASP A 321 -12.74 15.09 -9.35
N VAL A 322 -12.35 13.82 -9.44
CA VAL A 322 -10.92 13.43 -9.49
C VAL A 322 -10.29 13.84 -10.82
N ASN A 323 -9.12 14.48 -10.76
CA ASN A 323 -8.39 14.93 -11.96
C ASN A 323 -7.82 13.75 -12.80
N PHE A 324 -7.43 14.02 -14.04
CA PHE A 324 -6.97 12.96 -14.96
C PHE A 324 -5.67 12.29 -14.52
N GLY A 325 -4.72 13.03 -13.95
CA GLY A 325 -3.46 12.46 -13.44
C GLY A 325 -3.70 11.45 -12.32
N THR A 326 -4.57 11.78 -11.37
CA THR A 326 -4.96 10.90 -10.26
C THR A 326 -5.76 9.69 -10.76
N LYS A 327 -6.66 9.86 -11.74
CA LYS A 327 -7.36 8.73 -12.38
C LYS A 327 -6.42 7.79 -13.13
N ALA A 328 -5.43 8.32 -13.86
CA ALA A 328 -4.43 7.52 -14.57
C ALA A 328 -3.57 6.72 -13.59
N TYR A 329 -3.12 7.36 -12.51
CA TYR A 329 -2.38 6.70 -11.45
C TYR A 329 -3.20 5.60 -10.77
N ALA A 330 -4.47 5.89 -10.43
CA ALA A 330 -5.41 4.91 -9.89
C ALA A 330 -5.70 3.76 -10.86
N ALA A 331 -5.82 4.04 -12.17
CA ALA A 331 -6.10 3.03 -13.18
C ALA A 331 -5.01 1.97 -13.29
N LEU A 332 -3.73 2.38 -13.23
CA LEU A 332 -2.61 1.44 -13.27
C LEU A 332 -2.57 0.55 -12.01
N ILE A 333 -2.84 1.13 -10.82
CA ILE A 333 -2.95 0.37 -9.57
C ILE A 333 -4.14 -0.59 -9.63
N ALA A 334 -5.31 -0.10 -10.02
CA ALA A 334 -6.54 -0.88 -10.13
C ALA A 334 -6.40 -2.02 -11.16
N TYR A 335 -5.69 -1.78 -12.26
CA TYR A 335 -5.40 -2.82 -13.25
C TYR A 335 -4.50 -3.90 -12.68
N ARG A 336 -3.42 -3.55 -11.97
CA ARG A 336 -2.59 -4.54 -11.27
C ARG A 336 -3.45 -5.38 -10.33
N GLU A 337 -4.27 -4.75 -9.49
CA GLU A 337 -5.16 -5.47 -8.59
C GLU A 337 -6.15 -6.39 -9.33
N TYR A 338 -6.74 -5.92 -10.42
CA TYR A 338 -7.63 -6.68 -11.27
C TYR A 338 -6.93 -7.89 -11.92
N ALA A 339 -5.75 -7.68 -12.52
CA ALA A 339 -4.94 -8.74 -13.12
C ALA A 339 -4.46 -9.76 -12.09
N LEU A 340 -4.26 -9.34 -10.84
CA LEU A 340 -3.92 -10.20 -9.70
C LEU A 340 -5.16 -10.75 -8.97
N GLY A 341 -6.35 -10.69 -9.58
CA GLY A 341 -7.57 -11.36 -9.11
C GLY A 341 -8.42 -10.60 -8.10
N ARG A 342 -8.08 -9.36 -7.72
CA ARG A 342 -8.93 -8.48 -6.90
C ARG A 342 -9.87 -7.68 -7.81
N ARG A 343 -11.15 -8.04 -7.79
CA ARG A 343 -12.20 -7.41 -8.61
C ARG A 343 -12.87 -6.22 -7.91
N SER A 344 -12.13 -5.16 -7.63
CA SER A 344 -12.77 -3.90 -7.17
C SER A 344 -13.60 -3.30 -8.31
N ALA A 345 -14.61 -2.48 -7.98
CA ALA A 345 -15.46 -1.86 -9.00
C ALA A 345 -14.64 -0.99 -9.97
N PHE A 346 -13.70 -0.18 -9.46
CA PHE A 346 -12.79 0.57 -10.33
C PHE A 346 -11.76 -0.32 -11.04
N GLY A 347 -11.36 -1.45 -10.43
CA GLY A 347 -10.52 -2.49 -11.05
C GLY A 347 -11.18 -3.14 -12.26
N ILE A 348 -12.48 -3.47 -12.19
CA ILE A 348 -13.25 -4.00 -13.33
C ILE A 348 -13.28 -2.98 -14.47
N ALA A 349 -13.48 -1.70 -14.15
CA ALA A 349 -13.42 -0.63 -15.14
C ALA A 349 -12.02 -0.53 -15.77
N ALA A 350 -10.97 -0.46 -14.96
CA ALA A 350 -9.59 -0.36 -15.44
C ALA A 350 -9.19 -1.57 -16.30
N GLY A 351 -9.52 -2.78 -15.85
CA GLY A 351 -9.32 -4.04 -16.58
C GLY A 351 -9.96 -4.00 -17.96
N TYR A 352 -11.25 -3.71 -18.04
CA TYR A 352 -11.94 -3.61 -19.34
C TYR A 352 -11.32 -2.57 -20.26
N TRP A 353 -11.24 -1.32 -19.78
CA TRP A 353 -10.90 -0.20 -20.64
C TRP A 353 -9.43 -0.22 -21.07
N LEU A 354 -8.50 -0.73 -20.27
CA LEU A 354 -7.10 -0.84 -20.68
C LEU A 354 -6.88 -2.00 -21.65
N GLU A 355 -7.55 -3.14 -21.46
CA GLU A 355 -7.42 -4.31 -22.34
C GLU A 355 -7.98 -4.04 -23.75
N VAL A 356 -9.16 -3.41 -23.85
CA VAL A 356 -9.75 -3.04 -25.15
C VAL A 356 -9.14 -1.77 -25.75
N GLY A 357 -8.17 -1.15 -25.06
CA GLY A 357 -7.53 0.09 -25.47
C GLY A 357 -8.42 1.33 -25.35
N GLY A 358 -9.51 1.31 -24.61
CA GLY A 358 -10.33 2.51 -24.34
C GLY A 358 -9.88 3.34 -23.14
N SER A 359 -8.58 3.46 -22.87
CA SER A 359 -8.03 4.23 -21.74
C SER A 359 -8.50 5.69 -21.71
N ALA A 360 -8.72 6.30 -22.88
CA ALA A 360 -9.30 7.63 -23.01
C ALA A 360 -10.71 7.74 -22.40
N TRP A 361 -11.54 6.70 -22.56
CA TRP A 361 -12.89 6.65 -21.99
C TRP A 361 -12.86 6.44 -20.48
N LEU A 362 -11.95 5.59 -19.98
CA LEU A 362 -11.72 5.38 -18.55
C LEU A 362 -11.40 6.70 -17.83
N LEU A 363 -10.53 7.53 -18.42
CA LEU A 363 -10.13 8.82 -17.86
C LEU A 363 -11.23 9.88 -18.00
N TYR A 364 -11.92 9.89 -19.14
CA TYR A 364 -12.98 10.86 -19.45
C TYR A 364 -14.23 10.67 -18.58
N TYR A 365 -14.71 9.44 -18.40
CA TYR A 365 -15.91 9.19 -17.62
C TYR A 365 -15.69 9.43 -16.11
N ALA A 366 -16.78 9.73 -15.41
CA ALA A 366 -16.80 9.60 -13.96
C ALA A 366 -16.59 8.11 -13.58
N PRO A 367 -15.91 7.79 -12.47
CA PRO A 367 -15.56 6.41 -12.13
C PRO A 367 -16.74 5.43 -12.12
N ILE A 368 -17.87 5.82 -11.54
CA ILE A 368 -19.10 4.99 -11.54
C ILE A 368 -19.60 4.71 -12.96
N THR A 369 -19.58 5.71 -13.85
CA THR A 369 -20.01 5.55 -15.24
C THR A 369 -19.04 4.68 -16.05
N ALA A 370 -17.75 4.78 -15.78
CA ALA A 370 -16.75 3.92 -16.41
C ALA A 370 -16.96 2.45 -16.02
N TYR A 371 -17.29 2.19 -14.75
CA TYR A 371 -17.66 0.88 -14.24
C TYR A 371 -18.96 0.35 -14.84
N ASP A 372 -20.07 1.09 -14.79
CA ASP A 372 -21.36 0.63 -15.32
C ASP A 372 -21.28 0.24 -16.81
N LYS A 373 -20.46 0.95 -17.58
CA LYS A 373 -20.21 0.65 -18.99
C LYS A 373 -19.35 -0.59 -19.19
N ALA A 374 -18.34 -0.80 -18.34
CA ALA A 374 -17.53 -2.00 -18.35
C ALA A 374 -18.37 -3.24 -17.95
N GLU A 375 -19.19 -3.12 -16.91
CA GLU A 375 -20.06 -4.21 -16.45
C GLU A 375 -21.06 -4.65 -17.53
N ARG A 376 -21.76 -3.69 -18.15
CA ARG A 376 -22.71 -3.98 -19.25
C ARG A 376 -22.07 -4.63 -20.48
N ALA A 377 -20.76 -4.46 -20.67
CA ALA A 377 -20.04 -5.09 -21.77
C ALA A 377 -19.77 -6.59 -21.53
N GLY A 378 -20.13 -7.13 -20.36
CA GLY A 378 -20.05 -8.57 -20.04
C GLY A 378 -18.62 -9.04 -19.75
N VAL A 379 -17.84 -8.24 -19.00
CA VAL A 379 -16.41 -8.45 -18.74
C VAL A 379 -16.17 -9.46 -17.61
N GLU A 380 -16.80 -10.62 -17.70
CA GLU A 380 -16.32 -11.78 -16.95
C GLU A 380 -15.33 -12.51 -17.87
N ARG A 381 -14.05 -12.15 -17.80
CA ARG A 381 -12.98 -12.98 -18.38
C ARG A 381 -13.12 -14.36 -17.71
N PRO A 382 -13.36 -15.46 -18.45
CA PRO A 382 -13.26 -16.79 -17.87
C PRO A 382 -11.81 -16.99 -17.43
N VAL A 383 -11.60 -17.08 -16.12
CA VAL A 383 -10.26 -17.23 -15.54
C VAL A 383 -9.89 -18.71 -15.61
N ALA A 384 -8.74 -19.01 -16.20
CA ALA A 384 -8.27 -20.39 -16.26
C ALA A 384 -7.87 -20.86 -14.85
N VAL A 385 -8.01 -22.16 -14.56
CA VAL A 385 -7.63 -22.72 -13.26
C VAL A 385 -6.13 -22.51 -13.00
N GLU A 386 -5.34 -22.58 -14.06
CA GLU A 386 -3.91 -22.32 -14.09
C GLU A 386 -3.58 -20.89 -13.62
N GLU A 387 -4.36 -19.89 -14.06
CA GLU A 387 -4.19 -18.48 -13.69
C GLU A 387 -4.46 -18.26 -12.19
N VAL A 388 -5.56 -18.82 -11.66
CA VAL A 388 -5.88 -18.67 -10.23
C VAL A 388 -4.89 -19.43 -9.34
N VAL A 389 -4.41 -20.60 -9.77
CA VAL A 389 -3.37 -21.35 -9.05
C VAL A 389 -2.04 -20.60 -9.06
N ALA A 390 -1.63 -20.04 -10.21
CA ALA A 390 -0.43 -19.22 -10.33
C ALA A 390 -0.49 -18.01 -9.39
N GLU A 391 -1.63 -17.31 -9.35
CA GLU A 391 -1.83 -16.16 -8.46
C GLU A 391 -1.82 -16.57 -6.97
N ALA A 392 -2.46 -17.69 -6.62
CA ALA A 392 -2.40 -18.20 -5.25
C ALA A 392 -0.95 -18.43 -4.81
N LEU A 393 -0.15 -19.13 -5.63
CA LEU A 393 1.24 -19.43 -5.32
C LEU A 393 2.14 -18.18 -5.36
N ARG A 394 1.86 -17.21 -6.23
CA ARG A 394 2.54 -15.91 -6.24
C ARG A 394 2.42 -15.21 -4.88
N ARG A 395 1.21 -15.18 -4.31
CA ARG A 395 0.93 -14.53 -3.03
C ARG A 395 1.69 -15.14 -1.85
N LEU A 396 2.23 -16.36 -1.98
CA LEU A 396 3.16 -16.92 -0.98
C LEU A 396 4.48 -16.16 -0.88
N PHE A 397 4.92 -15.52 -1.97
CA PHE A 397 6.22 -14.88 -2.06
C PHE A 397 6.20 -13.36 -1.86
N LEU A 398 5.02 -12.76 -1.67
CA LEU A 398 4.90 -11.32 -1.46
C LEU A 398 5.41 -10.91 -0.07
N LYS A 399 6.11 -9.77 -0.03
CA LYS A 399 6.61 -9.16 1.20
C LYS A 399 5.52 -8.29 1.87
N PRO A 400 5.53 -8.16 3.21
CA PRO A 400 6.49 -8.75 4.15
C PRO A 400 6.19 -10.21 4.52
N GLY A 401 5.04 -10.76 4.11
CA GLY A 401 4.58 -12.09 4.54
C GLY A 401 5.54 -13.25 4.23
N ALA A 402 6.23 -13.24 3.09
CA ALA A 402 7.23 -14.27 2.76
C ALA A 402 8.46 -14.29 3.71
N ASN A 403 8.84 -13.14 4.27
CA ASN A 403 9.96 -13.04 5.20
C ASN A 403 9.57 -13.53 6.60
N HIS A 404 8.32 -13.30 7.01
CA HIS A 404 7.83 -13.71 8.32
C HIS A 404 7.56 -15.21 8.41
N TYR A 405 7.12 -15.84 7.32
CA TYR A 405 6.78 -17.27 7.28
C TYR A 405 7.80 -18.10 6.50
N HIS A 406 9.06 -17.66 6.52
CA HIS A 406 10.14 -18.25 5.71
C HIS A 406 10.27 -19.77 5.90
N SER A 407 10.16 -20.26 7.14
CA SER A 407 10.25 -21.69 7.45
C SER A 407 9.15 -22.53 6.76
N PHE A 408 7.93 -22.00 6.70
CA PHE A 408 6.80 -22.62 6.03
C PHE A 408 6.94 -22.53 4.50
N VAL A 409 7.30 -21.35 3.99
CA VAL A 409 7.52 -21.14 2.55
C VAL A 409 8.67 -22.02 2.04
N GLU A 410 9.77 -22.14 2.79
CA GLU A 410 10.87 -23.05 2.44
C GLU A 410 10.42 -24.50 2.38
N GLU A 411 9.55 -24.96 3.30
CA GLU A 411 9.04 -26.33 3.25
C GLU A 411 8.23 -26.58 1.97
N LEU A 412 7.38 -25.63 1.55
CA LEU A 412 6.63 -25.71 0.30
C LEU A 412 7.54 -25.70 -0.93
N VAL A 413 8.68 -25.02 -0.87
CA VAL A 413 9.63 -24.88 -1.98
C VAL A 413 10.65 -26.04 -2.05
N LYS A 414 10.74 -26.90 -1.01
CA LYS A 414 11.59 -28.10 -1.04
C LYS A 414 11.18 -29.04 -2.16
N GLY A 415 12.04 -29.17 -3.18
CA GLY A 415 11.80 -29.97 -4.38
C GLY A 415 11.69 -29.16 -5.68
N GLY A 416 11.53 -27.83 -5.61
CA GLY A 416 11.49 -26.91 -6.76
C GLY A 416 10.17 -26.87 -7.53
N GLU A 417 9.47 -28.00 -7.62
CA GLU A 417 8.16 -28.14 -8.28
C GLU A 417 7.07 -28.53 -7.28
N LEU A 418 5.87 -27.93 -7.43
CA LEU A 418 4.69 -28.25 -6.66
C LEU A 418 3.60 -28.77 -7.59
N THR A 419 3.07 -29.95 -7.26
CA THR A 419 2.01 -30.62 -8.00
C THR A 419 0.69 -30.51 -7.25
N LEU A 420 -0.35 -29.96 -7.89
CA LEU A 420 -1.67 -29.76 -7.32
C LEU A 420 -2.67 -30.73 -7.96
N MET A 421 -3.33 -31.54 -7.14
CA MET A 421 -4.40 -32.44 -7.58
C MET A 421 -5.75 -31.97 -7.07
N LEU A 422 -6.72 -31.84 -7.97
CA LEU A 422 -8.06 -31.39 -7.63
C LEU A 422 -8.78 -32.46 -6.78
N GLU A 423 -9.21 -32.07 -5.58
CA GLU A 423 -9.96 -32.92 -4.64
C GLU A 423 -11.47 -32.68 -4.72
N GLY A 424 -11.87 -31.42 -4.96
CA GLY A 424 -13.28 -31.04 -5.10
C GLY A 424 -13.45 -29.75 -5.89
N GLU A 425 -14.50 -29.69 -6.70
CA GLU A 425 -14.90 -28.55 -7.52
C GLU A 425 -16.40 -28.34 -7.38
N ASN A 426 -16.79 -27.10 -7.08
CA ASN A 426 -18.18 -26.61 -7.14
C ASN A 426 -18.22 -25.38 -8.07
N GLU A 427 -19.42 -24.86 -8.40
CA GLU A 427 -19.61 -23.71 -9.31
C GLU A 427 -18.76 -22.47 -8.98
N SER A 428 -18.30 -22.31 -7.73
CA SER A 428 -17.55 -21.15 -7.25
C SER A 428 -16.33 -21.48 -6.38
N SER A 429 -15.84 -22.73 -6.35
CA SER A 429 -14.70 -23.10 -5.51
C SER A 429 -13.88 -24.30 -5.99
N TYR A 430 -12.57 -24.20 -5.86
CA TYR A 430 -11.60 -25.28 -6.10
C TYR A 430 -10.86 -25.66 -4.81
N VAL A 431 -10.67 -26.95 -4.56
CA VAL A 431 -9.85 -27.47 -3.46
C VAL A 431 -8.79 -28.41 -4.01
N PHE A 432 -7.52 -28.12 -3.75
CA PHE A 432 -6.37 -28.87 -4.22
C PHE A 432 -5.59 -29.52 -3.07
N ARG A 433 -5.19 -30.77 -3.27
CA ARG A 433 -4.13 -31.42 -2.49
C ARG A 433 -2.78 -31.10 -3.10
N LEU A 434 -1.80 -30.85 -2.24
CA LEU A 434 -0.46 -30.44 -2.65
C LEU A 434 0.51 -31.63 -2.55
N TYR A 435 1.33 -31.83 -3.58
CA TYR A 435 2.34 -32.87 -3.66
C TYR A 435 3.69 -32.26 -4.02
N ARG A 436 4.74 -32.68 -3.33
CA ARG A 436 6.13 -32.33 -3.66
C ARG A 436 6.78 -33.42 -4.50
N LEU A 437 7.74 -33.02 -5.33
CA LEU A 437 8.60 -33.95 -6.06
C LEU A 437 9.89 -34.20 -5.25
N GLU A 438 10.16 -35.46 -4.89
CA GLU A 438 11.39 -35.86 -4.19
C GLU A 438 12.48 -36.39 -5.14
N GLU A 439 13.72 -36.46 -4.64
CA GLU A 439 14.85 -37.08 -5.35
C GLU A 439 14.50 -38.51 -5.80
N GLY A 440 14.45 -38.73 -7.11
CA GLY A 440 13.98 -39.98 -7.72
C GLY A 440 12.63 -39.91 -8.42
N GLY A 441 11.99 -38.72 -8.48
CA GLY A 441 10.76 -38.49 -9.26
C GLY A 441 9.48 -38.97 -8.56
N LYS A 442 9.54 -39.27 -7.26
CA LYS A 442 8.39 -39.70 -6.47
C LYS A 442 7.59 -38.50 -5.99
N LEU A 443 6.28 -38.50 -6.24
CA LEU A 443 5.35 -37.53 -5.67
C LEU A 443 5.01 -37.93 -4.22
N VAL A 444 5.19 -37.00 -3.29
CA VAL A 444 4.87 -37.17 -1.87
C VAL A 444 3.84 -36.10 -1.48
N GLU A 445 2.71 -36.54 -0.91
CA GLU A 445 1.65 -35.64 -0.45
C GLU A 445 2.15 -34.78 0.71
N LEU A 446 1.85 -33.49 0.67
CA LEU A 446 1.97 -32.61 1.83
C LEU A 446 0.76 -32.84 2.72
N GLU A 447 0.74 -33.99 3.41
CA GLU A 447 -0.35 -34.35 4.33
C GLU A 447 -0.61 -33.20 5.31
N GLY A 448 -1.88 -32.82 5.44
CA GLY A 448 -2.29 -31.72 6.31
C GLY A 448 -2.27 -30.32 5.68
N VAL A 449 -1.90 -30.18 4.40
CA VAL A 449 -1.94 -28.88 3.68
C VAL A 449 -2.80 -28.96 2.43
N LYS A 450 -3.80 -28.08 2.31
CA LYS A 450 -4.69 -27.98 1.14
C LYS A 450 -4.80 -26.54 0.66
N LEU A 451 -4.89 -26.34 -0.66
CA LEU A 451 -5.16 -25.03 -1.25
C LEU A 451 -6.64 -24.93 -1.64
N SER A 452 -7.36 -24.02 -1.00
CA SER A 452 -8.75 -23.67 -1.28
C SER A 452 -8.81 -22.33 -2.02
N ILE A 453 -9.50 -22.28 -3.15
CA ILE A 453 -9.76 -21.07 -3.94
C ILE A 453 -11.28 -20.90 -4.04
N ARG A 454 -11.83 -19.75 -3.64
CA ARG A 454 -13.28 -19.52 -3.56
C ARG A 454 -13.66 -18.15 -4.11
N GLU A 455 -14.73 -18.07 -4.90
CA GLU A 455 -15.36 -16.79 -5.25
C GLU A 455 -16.30 -16.33 -4.13
N VAL A 456 -16.26 -15.04 -3.76
CA VAL A 456 -17.03 -14.46 -2.65
C VAL A 456 -17.65 -13.11 -3.06
N GLY A 457 -18.94 -12.91 -2.73
CA GLY A 457 -19.67 -11.63 -2.76
C GLY A 457 -20.36 -11.25 -4.08
N GLU A 458 -21.28 -10.27 -4.01
CA GLU A 458 -21.89 -9.58 -5.16
C GLU A 458 -20.83 -8.67 -5.81
N GLY A 459 -19.96 -9.27 -6.63
CA GLY A 459 -18.74 -8.64 -7.15
C GLY A 459 -17.57 -9.61 -7.41
N LYS A 460 -17.77 -10.92 -7.15
CA LYS A 460 -16.87 -12.06 -7.50
C LYS A 460 -15.39 -11.84 -7.18
N GLY A 461 -15.07 -11.43 -5.96
CA GLY A 461 -13.69 -11.44 -5.47
C GLY A 461 -13.21 -12.88 -5.24
N ILE A 462 -11.95 -13.20 -5.59
CA ILE A 462 -11.36 -14.52 -5.36
C ILE A 462 -10.58 -14.52 -4.04
N VAL A 463 -10.89 -15.48 -3.17
CA VAL A 463 -10.22 -15.71 -1.90
C VAL A 463 -9.36 -16.97 -2.01
N TYR A 464 -8.10 -16.86 -1.61
CA TYR A 464 -7.11 -17.93 -1.65
C TYR A 464 -6.70 -18.29 -0.22
N ILE A 465 -6.82 -19.57 0.14
CA ILE A 465 -6.63 -20.05 1.51
C ILE A 465 -5.80 -21.33 1.46
N LEU A 466 -4.73 -21.39 2.26
CA LEU A 466 -4.09 -22.64 2.62
C LEU A 466 -4.68 -23.14 3.93
N ASP A 467 -5.40 -24.26 3.89
CA ASP A 467 -5.84 -24.98 5.07
C ASP A 467 -4.68 -25.83 5.58
N ILE A 468 -4.34 -25.69 6.87
CA ILE A 468 -3.23 -26.37 7.55
C ILE A 468 -3.80 -27.12 8.76
N ASP A 469 -3.35 -28.35 8.99
CA ASP A 469 -3.68 -29.07 10.21
C ASP A 469 -3.07 -28.40 11.47
N VAL A 470 -3.61 -28.76 12.64
CA VAL A 470 -3.22 -28.13 13.91
C VAL A 470 -1.74 -28.40 14.23
N GLU A 471 -1.26 -29.62 13.98
CA GLU A 471 0.12 -30.03 14.32
C GLU A 471 1.15 -29.25 13.50
N ARG A 472 0.97 -29.13 12.19
CA ARG A 472 1.83 -28.32 11.32
C ARG A 472 1.68 -26.84 11.63
N GLY A 473 0.46 -26.34 11.85
CA GLY A 473 0.23 -24.95 12.21
C GLY A 473 1.04 -24.54 13.44
N GLN A 474 1.02 -25.35 14.50
CA GLN A 474 1.83 -25.11 15.71
C GLN A 474 3.33 -25.25 15.45
N LYS A 475 3.76 -26.22 14.65
CA LYS A 475 5.17 -26.45 14.32
C LYS A 475 5.79 -25.27 13.55
N PHE A 476 5.07 -24.72 12.57
CA PHE A 476 5.59 -23.65 11.72
C PHE A 476 5.41 -22.27 12.29
N PHE A 477 4.33 -22.04 13.06
CA PHE A 477 3.96 -20.71 13.56
C PHE A 477 4.04 -20.58 15.09
N GLY A 478 4.73 -21.51 15.76
CA GLY A 478 4.89 -21.49 17.21
C GLY A 478 5.62 -20.24 17.72
N GLN A 479 6.59 -19.72 16.96
CA GLN A 479 7.30 -18.49 17.33
C GLN A 479 6.40 -17.25 17.25
N GLU A 480 5.53 -17.18 16.23
CA GLU A 480 4.53 -16.12 16.08
C GLU A 480 3.53 -16.16 17.23
N LEU A 481 3.04 -17.34 17.58
CA LEU A 481 2.16 -17.54 18.73
C LEU A 481 2.85 -17.08 20.01
N GLU A 482 4.11 -17.48 20.25
CA GLU A 482 4.88 -17.06 21.43
C GLU A 482 5.07 -15.54 21.48
N ALA A 483 5.33 -14.88 20.35
CA ALA A 483 5.41 -13.43 20.26
C ALA A 483 4.06 -12.77 20.61
N GLY A 484 2.95 -13.32 20.11
CA GLY A 484 1.60 -12.89 20.47
C GLY A 484 1.30 -13.06 21.96
N MET A 485 1.71 -14.19 22.57
CA MET A 485 1.51 -14.43 24.01
C MET A 485 2.34 -13.48 24.89
N LYS A 486 3.60 -13.22 24.51
CA LYS A 486 4.44 -12.22 25.21
C LYS A 486 3.84 -10.82 25.12
N ALA A 487 3.34 -10.44 23.94
CA ALA A 487 2.64 -9.19 23.73
C ALA A 487 1.34 -9.11 24.57
N ALA A 488 0.61 -10.21 24.73
CA ALA A 488 -0.59 -10.27 25.55
C ALA A 488 -0.30 -9.97 27.04
N GLU A 489 0.78 -10.51 27.60
CA GLU A 489 1.18 -10.18 28.98
C GLU A 489 1.55 -8.70 29.13
N GLU A 490 2.24 -8.13 28.14
CA GLU A 490 2.52 -6.68 28.13
C GLU A 490 1.22 -5.85 28.06
N VAL A 491 0.25 -6.25 27.22
CA VAL A 491 -1.05 -5.59 27.13
C VAL A 491 -1.76 -5.62 28.49
N LYS A 492 -1.88 -6.80 29.09
CA LYS A 492 -2.55 -7.05 30.37
C LYS A 492 -1.99 -6.21 31.50
N GLU A 493 -0.67 -6.02 31.54
CA GLU A 493 0.01 -5.19 32.54
C GLU A 493 -0.17 -3.68 32.36
N ARG A 494 -0.44 -3.23 31.12
CA ARG A 494 -0.45 -1.81 30.72
C ARG A 494 -1.85 -1.28 30.39
N LEU A 495 -2.91 -2.03 30.73
CA LEU A 495 -4.29 -1.59 30.55
C LEU A 495 -4.58 -0.32 31.41
N PRO A 496 -5.10 0.76 30.82
CA PRO A 496 -5.44 1.99 31.56
C PRO A 496 -6.58 1.82 32.56
N VAL A 497 -7.46 0.84 32.35
CA VAL A 497 -8.57 0.51 33.24
C VAL A 497 -8.42 -0.94 33.69
N GLU A 498 -8.47 -1.18 35.00
CA GLU A 498 -8.27 -2.52 35.56
C GLU A 498 -9.45 -3.45 35.29
N ASP A 499 -10.67 -2.91 35.21
CA ASP A 499 -11.87 -3.67 34.92
C ASP A 499 -11.89 -4.13 33.44
N ARG A 500 -11.60 -5.41 33.24
CA ARG A 500 -11.53 -6.05 31.92
C ARG A 500 -12.88 -6.14 31.23
N LEU A 501 -13.99 -6.18 31.98
CA LEU A 501 -15.33 -6.32 31.40
C LEU A 501 -15.60 -5.25 30.35
N LEU A 502 -15.15 -4.01 30.61
CA LEU A 502 -15.31 -2.88 29.71
C LEU A 502 -14.76 -3.20 28.31
N TYR A 503 -13.52 -3.68 28.25
CA TYR A 503 -12.88 -4.03 26.98
C TYR A 503 -13.50 -5.28 26.36
N MET A 504 -13.83 -6.29 27.16
CA MET A 504 -14.45 -7.53 26.69
C MET A 504 -15.80 -7.28 26.01
N LEU A 505 -16.64 -6.41 26.58
CA LEU A 505 -17.93 -6.03 25.99
C LEU A 505 -17.79 -5.37 24.62
N GLY A 506 -16.72 -4.58 24.42
CA GLY A 506 -16.41 -3.99 23.12
C GLY A 506 -16.05 -5.04 22.07
N TRP A 507 -15.24 -6.04 22.43
CA TRP A 507 -14.84 -7.14 21.54
C TRP A 507 -15.99 -8.13 21.26
N VAL A 508 -16.84 -8.38 22.25
CA VAL A 508 -18.05 -9.22 22.13
C VAL A 508 -19.09 -8.60 21.20
N ASN A 509 -19.15 -7.26 21.15
CA ASN A 509 -19.93 -6.51 20.15
C ASN A 509 -19.35 -6.63 18.72
N SER A 510 -18.06 -6.94 18.55
CA SER A 510 -17.40 -7.05 17.24
C SER A 510 -17.01 -8.50 16.91
N ASP A 511 -15.72 -8.84 17.03
CA ASP A 511 -15.08 -10.05 16.51
C ASP A 511 -15.20 -11.29 17.43
N VAL A 512 -15.63 -11.12 18.69
CA VAL A 512 -15.83 -12.24 19.62
C VAL A 512 -17.28 -12.70 19.59
N ALA A 513 -17.51 -13.90 19.08
CA ALA A 513 -18.82 -14.55 19.04
C ALA A 513 -19.11 -15.30 20.34
N ILE A 514 -20.38 -15.32 20.72
CA ILE A 514 -20.93 -16.16 21.80
C ILE A 514 -21.78 -17.24 21.14
N SER A 515 -21.43 -18.51 21.33
CA SER A 515 -22.20 -19.62 20.76
C SER A 515 -22.02 -20.89 21.58
N GLY A 516 -23.14 -21.52 21.98
CA GLY A 516 -23.13 -22.83 22.65
C GLY A 516 -22.36 -22.85 23.97
N GLY A 517 -22.36 -21.74 24.73
CA GLY A 517 -21.59 -21.61 25.97
C GLY A 517 -20.08 -21.39 25.78
N LEU A 518 -19.64 -21.11 24.55
CA LEU A 518 -18.26 -20.80 24.22
C LEU A 518 -18.11 -19.39 23.66
N LEU A 519 -16.96 -18.79 23.95
CA LEU A 519 -16.46 -17.59 23.30
C LEU A 519 -15.51 -17.99 22.19
N GLN A 520 -15.70 -17.43 21.00
CA GLN A 520 -14.90 -17.77 19.83
C GLN A 520 -14.46 -16.51 19.11
N MET A 521 -13.21 -16.50 18.65
CA MET A 521 -12.68 -15.40 17.85
C MET A 521 -11.83 -15.96 16.71
N SER A 522 -11.94 -15.36 15.53
CA SER A 522 -10.98 -15.56 14.46
C SER A 522 -10.34 -14.24 14.06
N THR A 523 -9.02 -14.20 13.91
CA THR A 523 -8.31 -12.98 13.49
C THR A 523 -7.14 -13.30 12.58
N SER A 524 -6.83 -12.38 11.66
CA SER A 524 -5.59 -12.41 10.87
C SER A 524 -4.49 -11.51 11.39
N HIS A 525 -4.72 -10.86 12.54
CA HIS A 525 -3.83 -9.87 13.12
C HIS A 525 -3.28 -10.36 14.46
N LEU A 526 -1.95 -10.43 14.55
CA LEU A 526 -1.27 -10.87 15.77
C LEU A 526 -1.51 -9.93 16.95
N TRP A 527 -1.60 -8.61 16.69
CA TRP A 527 -1.97 -7.63 17.72
C TRP A 527 -3.39 -7.84 18.27
N GLN A 528 -4.38 -8.21 17.43
CA GLN A 528 -5.74 -8.52 17.89
C GLN A 528 -5.75 -9.79 18.75
N LEU A 529 -4.97 -10.81 18.35
CA LEU A 529 -4.79 -12.01 19.15
C LEU A 529 -4.17 -11.67 20.52
N ALA A 530 -3.13 -10.85 20.56
CA ALA A 530 -2.48 -10.44 21.80
C ALA A 530 -3.44 -9.66 22.72
N GLU A 531 -4.13 -8.65 22.19
CA GLU A 531 -5.08 -7.83 22.96
C GLU A 531 -6.23 -8.67 23.51
N THR A 532 -6.84 -9.54 22.70
CA THR A 532 -7.96 -10.37 23.14
C THR A 532 -7.51 -11.50 24.05
N HIS A 533 -6.33 -12.09 23.84
CA HIS A 533 -5.79 -13.09 24.77
C HIS A 533 -5.57 -12.48 26.17
N ALA A 534 -5.08 -11.25 26.25
CA ALA A 534 -4.94 -10.52 27.52
C ALA A 534 -6.27 -10.35 28.28
N LEU A 535 -7.39 -10.29 27.56
CA LEU A 535 -8.73 -10.07 28.10
C LEU A 535 -9.47 -11.38 28.41
N PHE A 536 -9.48 -12.31 27.46
CA PHE A 536 -10.28 -13.54 27.50
C PHE A 536 -9.53 -14.76 27.99
N ASP A 537 -8.19 -14.72 28.04
CA ASP A 537 -7.36 -15.85 28.48
C ASP A 537 -7.67 -17.12 27.66
N TRP A 538 -7.57 -16.99 26.33
CA TRP A 538 -7.94 -18.04 25.37
C TRP A 538 -7.29 -19.38 25.73
N SER A 539 -8.11 -20.43 25.81
CA SER A 539 -7.69 -21.75 26.26
C SER A 539 -7.11 -22.59 25.13
N ASP A 540 -7.69 -22.46 23.93
CA ASP A 540 -7.24 -23.14 22.72
C ASP A 540 -6.98 -22.12 21.61
N ILE A 541 -5.74 -22.04 21.14
CA ILE A 541 -5.34 -21.19 20.01
C ILE A 541 -4.76 -22.09 18.92
N THR A 542 -5.37 -22.03 17.74
CA THR A 542 -4.98 -22.85 16.59
C THR A 542 -4.74 -21.98 15.36
N VAL A 543 -3.79 -22.38 14.52
CA VAL A 543 -3.54 -21.79 13.20
C VAL A 543 -3.97 -22.81 12.17
N LEU A 544 -5.22 -22.69 11.73
CA LEU A 544 -5.82 -23.65 10.80
C LEU A 544 -5.74 -23.20 9.35
N ARG A 545 -5.47 -21.90 9.12
CA ARG A 545 -5.55 -21.29 7.80
C ARG A 545 -4.49 -20.22 7.61
N VAL A 546 -4.06 -20.08 6.36
CA VAL A 546 -3.25 -18.96 5.88
C VAL A 546 -3.93 -18.35 4.68
N GLY A 547 -4.45 -17.14 4.86
CA GLY A 547 -5.01 -16.35 3.76
C GLY A 547 -3.90 -15.82 2.88
N LEU A 548 -3.97 -16.06 1.57
CA LEU A 548 -3.00 -15.56 0.60
C LEU A 548 -3.53 -14.25 0.03
N THR A 549 -3.02 -13.13 0.54
CA THR A 549 -3.50 -11.78 0.21
C THR A 549 -2.52 -11.04 -0.69
N LEU A 550 -2.93 -9.89 -1.23
CA LEU A 550 -2.03 -9.02 -2.01
C LEU A 550 -0.92 -8.37 -1.15
N GLU A 551 -1.01 -8.44 0.18
CA GLU A 551 0.05 -8.06 1.13
C GLU A 551 0.95 -9.26 1.51
N GLY A 552 0.68 -10.43 0.92
CA GLY A 552 1.33 -11.70 1.25
C GLY A 552 0.48 -12.61 2.14
N PRO A 553 1.08 -13.71 2.63
CA PRO A 553 0.38 -14.65 3.50
C PRO A 553 -0.01 -13.99 4.82
N LYS A 554 -1.22 -14.27 5.31
CA LYS A 554 -1.71 -13.84 6.61
C LYS A 554 -2.24 -15.05 7.37
N LEU A 555 -1.67 -15.34 8.53
CA LEU A 555 -2.15 -16.41 9.40
C LEU A 555 -3.54 -16.06 9.92
N GLN A 556 -4.45 -17.02 9.91
CA GLN A 556 -5.74 -16.91 10.56
C GLN A 556 -5.72 -17.74 11.84
N PHE A 557 -5.72 -17.03 12.96
CA PHE A 557 -5.80 -17.59 14.29
C PHE A 557 -7.25 -17.85 14.65
N HIS A 558 -7.52 -19.02 15.23
CA HIS A 558 -8.80 -19.35 15.83
C HIS A 558 -8.58 -19.58 17.33
N ALA A 559 -9.32 -18.83 18.13
CA ALA A 559 -9.21 -18.84 19.58
C ALA A 559 -10.55 -19.16 20.23
N TYR A 560 -10.53 -20.04 21.23
CA TYR A 560 -11.72 -20.50 21.95
C TYR A 560 -11.50 -20.46 23.46
N THR A 561 -12.56 -20.13 24.21
CA THR A 561 -12.61 -20.34 25.66
C THR A 561 -14.07 -20.49 26.14
N SER A 562 -14.24 -20.84 27.41
CA SER A 562 -15.56 -20.95 28.05
C SER A 562 -16.21 -19.58 28.24
N LEU A 563 -17.54 -19.50 28.09
CA LEU A 563 -18.32 -18.32 28.46
C LEU A 563 -18.14 -17.93 29.94
N GLU A 564 -17.75 -18.87 30.79
CA GLU A 564 -17.42 -18.63 32.20
C GLU A 564 -16.38 -17.53 32.40
N LYS A 565 -15.47 -17.30 31.45
CA LYS A 565 -14.50 -16.20 31.50
C LYS A 565 -15.18 -14.82 31.45
N LEU A 566 -16.23 -14.68 30.63
CA LEU A 566 -17.04 -13.47 30.61
C LEU A 566 -17.88 -13.35 31.88
N ASP A 567 -18.46 -14.44 32.38
CA ASP A 567 -19.21 -14.45 33.64
C ASP A 567 -18.34 -14.05 34.84
N GLU A 568 -17.09 -14.50 34.87
CA GLU A 568 -16.11 -14.11 35.89
C GLU A 568 -15.81 -12.60 35.83
N ALA A 569 -15.61 -12.05 34.62
CA ALA A 569 -15.39 -10.62 34.44
C ALA A 569 -16.61 -9.79 34.89
N ILE A 570 -17.83 -10.26 34.59
CA ILE A 570 -19.08 -9.64 35.04
C ILE A 570 -19.15 -9.62 36.57
N ARG A 571 -18.88 -10.76 37.22
CA ARG A 571 -18.89 -10.87 38.68
C ARG A 571 -17.90 -9.92 39.34
N ARG A 572 -16.64 -9.89 38.86
CA ARG A 572 -15.61 -8.99 39.38
C ARG A 572 -15.99 -7.52 39.18
N SER A 573 -16.60 -7.18 38.05
CA SER A 573 -17.09 -5.83 37.78
C SER A 573 -18.25 -5.43 38.71
N ALA A 574 -19.16 -6.35 39.04
CA ALA A 574 -20.27 -6.14 39.98
C ALA A 574 -19.82 -6.03 41.45
N GLU A 575 -18.71 -6.67 41.81
CA GLU A 575 -18.13 -6.64 43.16
C GLU A 575 -17.35 -5.34 43.45
N GLY A 576 -16.64 -4.78 42.48
CA GLY A 576 -15.82 -3.57 42.72
C GLY A 576 -15.41 -2.78 41.48
N GLY A 577 -15.95 -3.10 40.31
CA GLY A 577 -15.62 -2.44 39.04
C GLY A 577 -16.70 -1.49 38.54
N TRP A 578 -16.87 -1.44 37.23
CA TRP A 578 -17.80 -0.56 36.54
C TRP A 578 -19.27 -0.84 36.92
N LEU A 579 -19.69 -2.10 36.93
CA LEU A 579 -21.06 -2.46 37.30
C LEU A 579 -21.35 -2.13 38.78
N HIS A 580 -20.37 -2.32 39.67
CA HIS A 580 -20.47 -1.91 41.08
C HIS A 580 -20.65 -0.39 41.22
N MET A 581 -19.87 0.38 40.47
CA MET A 581 -19.93 1.84 40.45
C MET A 581 -21.29 2.33 39.94
N LEU A 582 -21.83 1.70 38.89
CA LEU A 582 -23.19 1.97 38.42
C LEU A 582 -24.21 1.62 39.51
N GLY A 583 -24.09 0.47 40.16
CA GLY A 583 -25.03 0.07 41.20
C GLY A 583 -25.10 1.06 42.37
N THR A 584 -23.93 1.43 42.88
CA THR A 584 -23.80 2.33 44.05
C THR A 584 -24.11 3.79 43.73
N ASN A 585 -23.58 4.34 42.65
CA ASN A 585 -23.66 5.78 42.37
C ASN A 585 -24.89 6.16 41.54
N ALA A 586 -25.47 5.23 40.77
CA ALA A 586 -26.66 5.49 39.95
C ALA A 586 -27.97 5.00 40.58
N GLY A 587 -27.91 4.38 41.78
CA GLY A 587 -29.08 3.83 42.48
C GLY A 587 -29.64 2.57 41.81
N LEU A 588 -28.76 1.71 41.30
CA LEU A 588 -29.06 0.49 40.55
C LEU A 588 -28.53 -0.73 41.30
N GLU A 589 -28.83 -0.83 42.60
CA GLU A 589 -28.20 -1.79 43.54
C GLU A 589 -28.33 -3.25 43.10
N ASP A 590 -29.40 -3.58 42.38
CA ASP A 590 -29.65 -4.91 41.83
C ASP A 590 -28.62 -5.35 40.77
N LEU A 591 -27.97 -4.39 40.09
CA LEU A 591 -26.86 -4.66 39.16
C LEU A 591 -25.64 -5.29 39.86
N MET A 592 -25.45 -5.03 41.16
CA MET A 592 -24.37 -5.62 41.96
C MET A 592 -24.56 -7.12 42.21
N HIS A 593 -25.76 -7.65 41.97
CA HIS A 593 -26.08 -9.06 42.13
C HIS A 593 -25.97 -9.87 40.83
N VAL A 594 -25.67 -9.21 39.70
CA VAL A 594 -25.48 -9.85 38.41
C VAL A 594 -24.14 -10.60 38.38
N LYS A 595 -24.18 -11.90 38.05
CA LYS A 595 -23.01 -12.81 38.13
C LYS A 595 -22.68 -13.53 36.83
N SER A 596 -23.45 -13.30 35.77
CA SER A 596 -23.30 -13.98 34.49
C SER A 596 -23.81 -13.11 33.34
N TRP A 597 -23.46 -13.51 32.12
CA TRP A 597 -23.92 -12.92 30.87
C TRP A 597 -25.45 -12.97 30.76
N GLU A 598 -26.06 -14.12 31.05
CA GLU A 598 -27.54 -14.26 31.10
C GLU A 598 -28.17 -13.29 32.10
N GLY A 599 -27.59 -13.17 33.30
CA GLY A 599 -28.08 -12.22 34.30
C GLY A 599 -27.96 -10.77 33.83
N LEU A 600 -26.88 -10.42 33.13
CA LEU A 600 -26.66 -9.07 32.62
C LEU A 600 -27.62 -8.73 31.49
N LYS A 601 -27.87 -9.67 30.56
CA LYS A 601 -28.88 -9.52 29.50
C LYS A 601 -30.26 -9.27 30.08
N GLN A 602 -30.67 -10.11 31.04
CA GLN A 602 -31.96 -9.98 31.72
C GLN A 602 -32.07 -8.63 32.43
N TRP A 603 -31.03 -8.23 33.17
CA TRP A 603 -31.02 -6.95 33.86
C TRP A 603 -31.19 -5.76 32.90
N VAL A 604 -30.49 -5.77 31.75
CA VAL A 604 -30.65 -4.73 30.71
C VAL A 604 -32.06 -4.73 30.12
N ALA A 605 -32.65 -5.91 29.89
CA ALA A 605 -34.02 -6.03 29.39
C ALA A 605 -35.06 -5.51 30.40
N ASP A 606 -34.84 -5.70 31.70
CA ASP A 606 -35.72 -5.22 32.77
C ASP A 606 -35.64 -3.70 32.93
N HIS A 607 -34.47 -3.11 32.67
CA HIS A 607 -34.21 -1.67 32.75
C HIS A 607 -34.28 -0.93 31.40
N TRP A 608 -34.81 -1.59 30.36
CA TRP A 608 -34.79 -1.10 28.98
C TRP A 608 -35.48 0.26 28.78
N GLY A 609 -36.48 0.58 29.62
CA GLY A 609 -37.17 1.88 29.57
C GLY A 609 -36.22 3.08 29.71
N ILE A 610 -35.19 2.96 30.57
CA ILE A 610 -34.16 3.99 30.75
C ILE A 610 -33.39 4.21 29.44
N VAL A 611 -33.06 3.12 28.74
CA VAL A 611 -32.30 3.14 27.48
C VAL A 611 -33.11 3.80 26.37
N VAL A 612 -34.40 3.44 26.26
CA VAL A 612 -35.32 4.01 25.27
C VAL A 612 -35.48 5.51 25.50
N ASP A 613 -35.80 5.93 26.73
CA ASP A 613 -36.04 7.34 27.03
C ASP A 613 -34.76 8.19 26.85
N ALA A 614 -33.60 7.66 27.26
CA ALA A 614 -32.31 8.31 27.05
C ALA A 614 -31.96 8.45 25.55
N THR A 615 -32.34 7.48 24.73
CA THR A 615 -32.11 7.51 23.29
C THR A 615 -33.05 8.49 22.58
N VAL A 616 -34.34 8.43 22.91
CA VAL A 616 -35.39 9.34 22.41
C VAL A 616 -35.03 10.80 22.71
N LYS A 617 -34.55 11.09 23.92
CA LYS A 617 -34.09 12.43 24.32
C LYS A 617 -33.00 13.01 23.42
N ARG A 618 -32.19 12.15 22.77
CA ARG A 618 -31.04 12.55 21.94
C ARG A 618 -31.32 12.48 20.45
N LEU A 619 -32.13 11.52 20.02
CA LEU A 619 -32.35 11.22 18.59
C LEU A 619 -33.78 11.55 18.11
N GLY A 620 -34.71 11.84 19.01
CA GLY A 620 -36.12 12.12 18.70
C GLY A 620 -37.05 10.94 18.95
N GLU A 621 -38.37 11.18 18.93
CA GLU A 621 -39.40 10.16 19.23
C GLU A 621 -39.48 9.04 18.17
N GLU A 622 -39.06 9.33 16.94
CA GLU A 622 -39.14 8.42 15.80
C GLU A 622 -38.38 7.09 16.00
N VAL A 623 -37.39 7.06 16.88
CA VAL A 623 -36.59 5.86 17.16
C VAL A 623 -37.20 4.94 18.23
N ARG A 624 -38.25 5.38 18.94
CA ARG A 624 -38.83 4.63 20.07
C ARG A 624 -39.28 3.22 19.66
N SER A 625 -40.09 3.13 18.61
CA SER A 625 -40.64 1.85 18.15
C SER A 625 -39.56 0.89 17.65
N GLU A 626 -38.49 1.42 17.04
CA GLU A 626 -37.34 0.63 16.59
C GLU A 626 -36.58 0.01 17.80
N LEU A 627 -36.47 0.75 18.91
CA LEU A 627 -35.78 0.28 20.12
C LEU A 627 -36.64 -0.61 21.01
N GLU A 628 -37.94 -0.38 21.09
CA GLU A 628 -38.86 -1.25 21.86
C GLU A 628 -38.87 -2.68 21.29
N ALA A 629 -38.88 -2.81 19.96
CA ALA A 629 -38.79 -4.10 19.28
C ALA A 629 -37.46 -4.85 19.54
N LEU A 630 -36.41 -4.14 19.96
CA LEU A 630 -35.11 -4.72 20.22
C LEU A 630 -35.02 -5.37 21.61
N ARG A 631 -35.84 -4.92 22.58
CA ARG A 631 -35.91 -5.47 23.94
C ARG A 631 -36.20 -6.97 23.95
N ASP A 632 -37.24 -7.38 23.24
CA ASP A 632 -37.71 -8.78 23.23
C ASP A 632 -36.73 -9.74 22.56
N ARG A 633 -35.73 -9.19 21.87
CA ARG A 633 -34.71 -9.91 21.13
C ARG A 633 -33.39 -10.04 21.91
N LEU A 634 -33.31 -9.49 23.12
CA LEU A 634 -32.14 -9.60 24.00
C LEU A 634 -31.87 -11.02 24.49
N ASN A 635 -32.81 -11.96 24.34
CA ASN A 635 -32.54 -13.37 24.61
C ASN A 635 -31.62 -14.03 23.56
N ASP A 636 -31.51 -13.44 22.36
CA ASP A 636 -30.60 -13.90 21.31
C ASP A 636 -29.21 -13.30 21.55
N ASP A 637 -28.22 -14.15 21.86
CA ASP A 637 -26.83 -13.74 22.11
C ASP A 637 -26.22 -12.94 20.96
N LYS A 638 -26.61 -13.23 19.71
CA LYS A 638 -26.12 -12.51 18.53
C LYS A 638 -26.54 -11.03 18.57
N ILE A 639 -27.69 -10.74 19.16
CA ILE A 639 -28.24 -9.38 19.29
C ILE A 639 -27.77 -8.75 20.59
N ALA A 640 -27.88 -9.47 21.70
CA ALA A 640 -27.54 -8.97 23.01
C ALA A 640 -26.08 -8.51 23.12
N ARG A 641 -25.15 -9.24 22.49
CA ARG A 641 -23.73 -8.90 22.47
C ARG A 641 -23.45 -7.52 21.89
N GLU A 642 -24.26 -7.09 20.91
CA GLU A 642 -24.10 -5.78 20.27
C GLU A 642 -24.83 -4.65 21.01
N VAL A 643 -25.73 -5.00 21.95
CA VAL A 643 -26.68 -4.06 22.58
C VAL A 643 -26.31 -3.72 24.01
N VAL A 644 -25.87 -4.71 24.79
CA VAL A 644 -25.62 -4.55 26.24
C VAL A 644 -24.61 -3.44 26.50
N ALA A 645 -23.52 -3.38 25.73
CA ALA A 645 -22.47 -2.39 25.89
C ALA A 645 -22.97 -0.94 25.68
N PRO A 646 -23.54 -0.55 24.52
CA PRO A 646 -24.05 0.82 24.33
C PRO A 646 -25.24 1.16 25.24
N ALA A 647 -26.07 0.18 25.64
CA ALA A 647 -27.15 0.39 26.61
C ALA A 647 -26.63 0.80 27.99
N LEU A 648 -25.63 0.08 28.52
CA LEU A 648 -25.02 0.41 29.82
C LEU A 648 -24.28 1.77 29.77
N LEU A 649 -23.63 2.10 28.65
CA LEU A 649 -23.01 3.42 28.44
C LEU A 649 -24.04 4.55 28.45
N LEU A 650 -25.22 4.34 27.87
CA LEU A 650 -26.32 5.30 27.91
C LEU A 650 -26.85 5.51 29.32
N ILE A 651 -27.08 4.41 30.06
CA ILE A 651 -27.51 4.47 31.46
C ILE A 651 -26.48 5.23 32.31
N GLN A 652 -25.19 4.95 32.12
CA GLN A 652 -24.10 5.68 32.78
C GLN A 652 -24.21 7.18 32.54
N ALA A 653 -24.27 7.61 31.29
CA ALA A 653 -24.31 9.01 30.94
C ALA A 653 -25.58 9.72 31.43
N GLU A 654 -26.72 9.03 31.45
CA GLU A 654 -27.98 9.61 31.93
C GLU A 654 -28.03 9.75 33.45
N ARG A 655 -27.50 8.78 34.19
CA ARG A 655 -27.57 8.77 35.66
C ARG A 655 -26.43 9.55 36.32
N LEU A 656 -25.23 9.48 35.76
CA LEU A 656 -24.00 10.01 36.37
C LEU A 656 -23.43 11.24 35.65
N GLY A 657 -23.93 11.55 34.44
CA GLY A 657 -23.35 12.58 33.60
C GLY A 657 -21.98 12.19 33.02
N VAL A 658 -21.30 13.17 32.42
CA VAL A 658 -20.01 12.98 31.73
C VAL A 658 -18.90 13.72 32.48
N ASN A 659 -17.89 12.98 32.93
CA ASN A 659 -16.69 13.45 33.64
C ASN A 659 -15.48 12.57 33.27
N GLU A 660 -14.29 12.84 33.81
CA GLU A 660 -13.06 12.08 33.47
C GLU A 660 -13.22 10.57 33.72
N ALA A 661 -13.88 10.17 34.82
CA ALA A 661 -14.06 8.76 35.17
C ALA A 661 -15.04 8.03 34.24
N THR A 662 -16.18 8.64 33.91
CA THR A 662 -17.17 8.06 33.00
C THR A 662 -16.69 8.05 31.55
N LEU A 663 -15.94 9.08 31.13
CA LEU A 663 -15.26 9.10 29.81
C LEU A 663 -14.22 8.00 29.69
N ARG A 664 -13.48 7.70 30.75
CA ARG A 664 -12.53 6.58 30.79
C ARG A 664 -13.23 5.24 30.56
N TYR A 665 -14.36 4.99 31.21
CA TYR A 665 -15.14 3.76 31.00
C TYR A 665 -15.76 3.69 29.60
N PHE A 666 -16.33 4.80 29.13
CA PHE A 666 -16.83 4.92 27.77
C PHE A 666 -15.76 4.58 26.73
N ALA A 667 -14.57 5.15 26.89
CA ALA A 667 -13.46 4.93 25.97
C ALA A 667 -12.95 3.49 26.01
N ALA A 668 -12.88 2.86 27.20
CA ALA A 668 -12.51 1.45 27.33
C ALA A 668 -13.50 0.53 26.59
N VAL A 669 -14.82 0.76 26.72
CA VAL A 669 -15.83 -0.01 26.00
C VAL A 669 -15.79 0.23 24.50
N ALA A 670 -15.73 1.50 24.08
CA ALA A 670 -15.66 1.85 22.67
C ALA A 670 -14.37 1.32 22.01
N SER A 671 -13.28 1.15 22.77
CA SER A 671 -12.00 0.68 22.24
C SER A 671 -12.08 -0.72 21.63
N GLY A 672 -12.82 -1.66 22.23
CA GLY A 672 -12.98 -3.01 21.66
C GLY A 672 -13.80 -3.02 20.37
N ALA A 673 -14.83 -2.17 20.29
CA ALA A 673 -15.64 -1.99 19.08
C ALA A 673 -14.83 -1.34 17.95
N ILE A 674 -14.03 -0.31 18.25
CA ILE A 674 -13.13 0.34 17.27
C ILE A 674 -11.99 -0.61 16.86
N GLY A 675 -11.41 -1.32 17.82
CA GLY A 675 -10.32 -2.29 17.62
C GLY A 675 -10.76 -3.48 16.77
N GLY A 676 -12.01 -3.91 16.89
CA GLY A 676 -12.53 -5.05 16.15
C GLY A 676 -12.91 -4.77 14.70
N ASP A 677 -14.19 -4.61 14.41
CA ASP A 677 -14.75 -4.35 13.07
C ASP A 677 -14.74 -2.86 12.68
N GLY A 678 -14.51 -1.97 13.66
CA GLY A 678 -14.36 -0.54 13.42
C GLY A 678 -13.10 -0.16 12.65
N TYR A 679 -13.03 1.11 12.23
CA TYR A 679 -11.94 1.66 11.44
C TYR A 679 -11.60 3.09 11.88
N VAL A 680 -10.31 3.44 11.86
CA VAL A 680 -9.80 4.78 12.15
C VAL A 680 -8.98 5.25 10.95
N SER A 681 -9.24 6.46 10.47
CA SER A 681 -8.47 7.08 9.39
C SER A 681 -8.09 8.50 9.73
N ALA A 682 -6.79 8.73 9.89
CA ALA A 682 -6.22 10.07 9.97
C ALA A 682 -6.48 10.85 8.68
N ALA A 683 -6.26 10.21 7.52
CA ALA A 683 -6.41 10.83 6.20
C ALA A 683 -7.83 11.32 5.91
N MET A 684 -8.85 10.50 6.24
CA MET A 684 -10.26 10.86 6.02
C MET A 684 -10.89 11.60 7.22
N LYS A 685 -10.13 11.82 8.28
CA LYS A 685 -10.60 12.43 9.54
C LYS A 685 -11.86 11.80 10.11
N LYS A 686 -11.90 10.46 10.14
CA LYS A 686 -13.10 9.71 10.56
C LYS A 686 -12.77 8.50 11.43
N VAL A 687 -13.70 8.18 12.31
CA VAL A 687 -13.77 6.91 13.05
C VAL A 687 -15.10 6.26 12.68
N VAL A 688 -15.08 4.98 12.31
CA VAL A 688 -16.25 4.23 11.86
C VAL A 688 -16.41 3.00 12.73
N LEU A 689 -17.63 2.72 13.18
CA LEU A 689 -18.00 1.43 13.77
C LEU A 689 -18.96 0.72 12.81
N ALA A 690 -18.77 -0.57 12.62
CA ALA A 690 -19.74 -1.40 11.92
C ALA A 690 -20.81 -1.89 12.92
N SER A 691 -21.99 -2.19 12.41
CA SER A 691 -23.10 -2.69 13.20
C SER A 691 -23.99 -3.58 12.33
N GLY A 692 -24.42 -4.71 12.90
CA GLY A 692 -25.22 -5.68 12.16
C GLY A 692 -26.63 -5.18 11.85
N LYS A 693 -27.14 -4.18 12.58
CA LYS A 693 -28.51 -3.68 12.43
C LYS A 693 -28.63 -2.17 12.64
N ARG A 694 -29.64 -1.57 12.02
CA ARG A 694 -29.88 -0.13 12.10
C ARG A 694 -30.17 0.34 13.53
N GLU A 695 -30.98 -0.41 14.26
CA GLU A 695 -31.44 -0.08 15.61
C GLU A 695 -30.25 -0.06 16.59
N ILE A 696 -29.31 -0.97 16.39
CA ILE A 696 -28.05 -1.06 17.15
C ILE A 696 -27.13 0.11 16.78
N ALA A 697 -27.01 0.44 15.50
CA ALA A 697 -26.26 1.61 15.05
C ALA A 697 -26.83 2.92 15.63
N LEU A 698 -28.15 3.05 15.74
CA LEU A 698 -28.81 4.18 16.41
C LEU A 698 -28.52 4.21 17.92
N LEU A 699 -28.48 3.05 18.57
CA LEU A 699 -28.12 2.94 19.98
C LEU A 699 -26.68 3.41 20.23
N TRP A 700 -25.72 3.02 19.38
CA TRP A 700 -24.34 3.54 19.41
C TRP A 700 -24.28 5.03 19.12
N LYS A 701 -25.05 5.54 18.14
CA LYS A 701 -25.17 6.98 17.87
C LYS A 701 -25.66 7.74 19.10
N ALA A 702 -26.64 7.20 19.82
CA ALA A 702 -27.16 7.79 21.05
C ALA A 702 -26.12 7.77 22.18
N ALA A 703 -25.41 6.64 22.34
CA ALA A 703 -24.34 6.50 23.32
C ALA A 703 -23.20 7.51 23.07
N PHE A 704 -22.81 7.72 21.80
CA PHE A 704 -21.85 8.75 21.41
C PHE A 704 -22.36 10.16 21.70
N ALA A 705 -23.60 10.46 21.32
CA ALA A 705 -24.22 11.76 21.61
C ALA A 705 -24.27 12.04 23.12
N ALA A 706 -24.54 11.02 23.94
CA ALA A 706 -24.53 11.12 25.40
C ALA A 706 -23.17 11.49 25.99
N HIS A 707 -22.08 11.14 25.31
CA HIS A 707 -20.71 11.48 25.70
C HIS A 707 -20.16 12.71 24.95
N GLY A 708 -21.05 13.45 24.26
CA GLY A 708 -20.70 14.67 23.52
C GLY A 708 -19.91 14.42 22.24
N ILE A 709 -20.16 13.30 21.57
CA ILE A 709 -19.57 12.91 20.29
C ILE A 709 -20.69 12.78 19.25
N GLU A 710 -20.66 13.64 18.23
CA GLU A 710 -21.64 13.58 17.16
C GLU A 710 -21.29 12.51 16.13
N ALA A 711 -22.28 11.69 15.75
CA ALA A 711 -22.13 10.61 14.78
C ALA A 711 -23.30 10.54 13.80
N LYS A 712 -23.05 9.99 12.61
CA LYS A 712 -24.04 9.72 11.58
C LYS A 712 -24.20 8.22 11.39
N VAL A 713 -25.43 7.75 11.18
CA VAL A 713 -25.70 6.36 10.81
C VAL A 713 -25.96 6.31 9.31
N LEU A 714 -25.28 5.40 8.62
CA LEU A 714 -25.41 5.18 7.19
C LEU A 714 -25.66 3.69 6.93
N GLY A 715 -26.69 3.37 6.16
CA GLY A 715 -26.98 2.01 5.71
C GLY A 715 -26.38 1.78 4.32
N VAL A 716 -25.59 0.72 4.17
CA VAL A 716 -25.04 0.25 2.90
C VAL A 716 -25.50 -1.20 2.71
N GLY A 717 -26.52 -1.41 1.87
CA GLY A 717 -27.13 -2.74 1.72
C GLY A 717 -27.72 -3.24 3.04
N SER A 718 -27.27 -4.40 3.51
CA SER A 718 -27.65 -4.99 4.82
C SER A 718 -26.79 -4.51 5.99
N GLU A 719 -25.70 -3.79 5.75
CA GLU A 719 -24.75 -3.35 6.79
C GLU A 719 -25.00 -1.91 7.22
N HIS A 720 -24.88 -1.65 8.52
CA HIS A 720 -25.05 -0.31 9.09
C HIS A 720 -23.74 0.17 9.68
N ARG A 721 -23.38 1.43 9.41
CA ARG A 721 -22.13 2.04 9.89
C ARG A 721 -22.43 3.28 10.72
N VAL A 722 -21.75 3.43 11.86
CA VAL A 722 -21.75 4.63 12.70
C VAL A 722 -20.49 5.42 12.40
N ILE A 723 -20.63 6.57 11.75
CA ILE A 723 -19.53 7.39 11.25
C ILE A 723 -19.39 8.64 12.12
N VAL A 724 -18.23 8.80 12.74
CA VAL A 724 -17.80 10.00 13.46
C VAL A 724 -16.79 10.73 12.58
N SER A 725 -16.90 12.06 12.46
CA SER A 725 -16.03 12.85 11.55
C SER A 725 -15.53 14.15 12.19
N GLY A 726 -14.44 14.70 11.67
CA GLY A 726 -13.88 15.99 12.08
C GLY A 726 -13.41 15.99 13.54
N GLY A 727 -13.63 17.09 14.26
CA GLY A 727 -13.20 17.23 15.66
C GLY A 727 -13.80 16.19 16.62
N ASN A 728 -15.00 15.67 16.33
CA ASN A 728 -15.58 14.55 17.08
C ASN A 728 -14.79 13.25 16.86
N ALA A 729 -14.29 13.02 15.64
CA ALA A 729 -13.45 11.86 15.33
C ALA A 729 -12.09 11.98 16.01
N ALA A 730 -11.48 13.17 16.01
CA ALA A 730 -10.25 13.44 16.75
C ALA A 730 -10.44 13.23 18.26
N ARG A 731 -11.57 13.68 18.83
CA ARG A 731 -11.91 13.47 20.23
C ARG A 731 -12.05 11.98 20.57
N LEU A 732 -12.81 11.23 19.78
CA LEU A 732 -13.02 9.79 19.96
C LEU A 732 -11.71 9.00 19.80
N ALA A 733 -10.90 9.34 18.80
CA ALA A 733 -9.59 8.72 18.58
C ALA A 733 -8.62 9.02 19.73
N GLY A 734 -8.64 10.24 20.27
CA GLY A 734 -7.87 10.58 21.47
C GLY A 734 -8.29 9.76 22.69
N LEU A 735 -9.60 9.60 22.92
CA LEU A 735 -10.14 8.74 23.99
C LEU A 735 -9.73 7.27 23.79
N TYR A 736 -9.87 6.76 22.56
CA TYR A 736 -9.45 5.41 22.18
C TYR A 736 -7.97 5.18 22.48
N PHE A 737 -7.09 6.11 22.11
CA PHE A 737 -5.67 6.00 22.39
C PHE A 737 -5.34 6.11 23.90
N LEU A 738 -6.01 7.01 24.63
CA LEU A 738 -5.72 7.24 26.05
C LEU A 738 -6.16 6.08 26.96
N TYR A 739 -7.33 5.50 26.68
CA TYR A 739 -7.98 4.55 27.59
C TYR A 739 -8.21 3.15 26.98
N GLY A 740 -7.99 2.97 25.67
CA GLY A 740 -7.96 1.66 25.02
C GLY A 740 -6.72 0.84 25.34
N SER A 741 -6.57 -0.30 24.66
CA SER A 741 -5.37 -1.13 24.71
C SER A 741 -4.08 -0.31 24.51
N PRO A 742 -2.96 -0.67 25.15
CA PRO A 742 -1.68 0.00 24.95
C PRO A 742 -1.18 -0.19 23.53
N LEU A 743 -0.67 0.91 22.94
CA LEU A 743 0.09 0.82 21.70
C LEU A 743 1.45 0.19 22.01
N LEU A 744 1.63 -1.05 21.57
CA LEU A 744 2.90 -1.75 21.61
C LEU A 744 3.88 -1.14 20.60
N GLU A 745 5.17 -1.14 20.94
CA GLU A 745 6.25 -0.63 20.08
C GLU A 745 7.27 -1.76 19.84
N GLY A 746 7.90 -1.79 18.67
CA GLY A 746 8.90 -2.80 18.33
C GLY A 746 8.53 -3.60 17.07
N ASP A 747 8.04 -4.82 17.24
CA ASP A 747 7.66 -5.71 16.13
C ASP A 747 6.38 -5.20 15.45
N GLU A 748 6.47 -4.85 14.17
CA GLU A 748 5.35 -4.30 13.39
C GLU A 748 4.11 -5.22 13.38
N ARG A 749 4.28 -6.53 13.58
CA ARG A 749 3.19 -7.51 13.61
C ARG A 749 2.24 -7.33 14.80
N ILE A 750 2.77 -6.83 15.92
CA ILE A 750 2.02 -6.56 17.16
C ILE A 750 1.65 -5.08 17.33
N ILE A 751 1.99 -4.23 16.36
CA ILE A 751 1.56 -2.82 16.36
C ILE A 751 0.11 -2.76 15.88
N ASN A 752 -0.76 -2.28 16.75
CA ASN A 752 -2.14 -1.93 16.40
C ASN A 752 -2.14 -0.67 15.51
N HIS A 753 -2.25 -0.88 14.20
CA HIS A 753 -2.28 0.20 13.21
C HIS A 753 -3.46 1.16 13.42
N LYS A 754 -4.59 0.72 13.98
CA LYS A 754 -5.73 1.60 14.27
C LYS A 754 -5.41 2.56 15.42
N LEU A 755 -4.68 2.10 16.43
CA LEU A 755 -4.15 2.97 17.50
C LEU A 755 -3.08 3.92 16.96
N ALA A 756 -2.23 3.48 16.03
CA ALA A 756 -1.28 4.35 15.36
C ALA A 756 -2.00 5.44 14.54
N GLU A 757 -2.99 5.07 13.74
CA GLU A 757 -3.88 5.99 13.02
C GLU A 757 -4.63 6.93 13.98
N ALA A 758 -5.02 6.48 15.17
CA ALA A 758 -5.65 7.35 16.17
C ALA A 758 -4.69 8.42 16.72
N VAL A 759 -3.40 8.11 16.85
CA VAL A 759 -2.35 9.08 17.19
C VAL A 759 -2.17 10.09 16.04
N GLU A 760 -2.15 9.61 14.78
CA GLU A 760 -1.98 10.43 13.57
C GLU A 760 -3.20 11.27 13.21
N LEU A 761 -4.41 10.80 13.53
CA LEU A 761 -5.66 11.56 13.40
C LEU A 761 -5.63 12.83 14.26
N ARG A 762 -4.59 12.96 15.11
CA ARG A 762 -4.05 14.15 15.79
C ARG A 762 -5.12 15.01 16.48
N ALA A 763 -4.90 15.19 17.78
CA ALA A 763 -5.77 15.95 18.68
C ALA A 763 -5.98 17.42 18.24
N GLU A 764 -7.08 17.69 17.57
CA GLU A 764 -7.84 18.92 17.80
C GLU A 764 -8.19 18.94 19.30
N GLY A 765 -7.81 20.00 20.01
CA GLY A 765 -8.10 20.16 21.45
C GLY A 765 -7.00 19.81 22.44
N LEU A 766 -5.72 19.68 22.02
CA LEU A 766 -4.59 19.70 22.97
C LEU A 766 -4.53 21.07 23.64
N SER A 767 -4.63 21.08 24.97
CA SER A 767 -4.46 22.28 25.79
C SER A 767 -3.35 22.05 26.80
N VAL A 768 -2.40 22.99 26.83
CA VAL A 768 -1.28 23.00 27.76
C VAL A 768 -1.28 24.31 28.52
N SER A 769 -1.29 24.24 29.84
CA SER A 769 -1.19 25.39 30.75
C SER A 769 -0.10 25.16 31.78
N TRP A 770 0.37 26.22 32.44
CA TRP A 770 1.34 26.10 33.52
C TRP A 770 1.01 27.04 34.68
N GLU A 771 1.38 26.66 35.90
CA GLU A 771 1.16 27.42 37.12
C GLU A 771 2.23 27.12 38.20
N GLY A 772 2.18 27.84 39.32
CA GLY A 772 2.93 27.46 40.53
C GLY A 772 4.45 27.51 40.41
N LEU A 773 5.00 28.51 39.68
CA LEU A 773 6.45 28.75 39.62
C LEU A 773 7.01 29.00 41.02
N ARG A 774 7.97 28.17 41.43
CA ARG A 774 8.49 28.13 42.80
C ARG A 774 9.99 27.88 42.84
N ARG A 775 10.66 28.46 43.84
CA ARG A 775 12.06 28.22 44.20
C ARG A 775 12.13 28.06 45.72
N ARG A 776 12.56 26.89 46.23
CA ARG A 776 12.50 26.57 47.67
C ARG A 776 13.66 27.17 48.50
N THR A 777 14.80 27.43 47.87
CA THR A 777 15.98 28.07 48.49
C THR A 777 16.68 28.95 47.46
N GLU A 778 17.52 29.90 47.88
CA GLU A 778 18.30 30.74 46.97
C GLU A 778 19.21 29.93 46.04
N ASP A 779 19.63 28.71 46.42
CA ASP A 779 20.39 27.79 45.55
C ASP A 779 19.56 26.59 45.04
N GLY A 780 18.24 26.61 45.26
CA GLY A 780 17.35 25.49 44.98
C GLY A 780 16.88 25.42 43.52
N PRO A 781 16.50 24.22 43.04
CA PRO A 781 15.98 24.05 41.68
C PRO A 781 14.66 24.81 41.51
N VAL A 782 14.56 25.55 40.41
CA VAL A 782 13.32 26.23 40.02
C VAL A 782 12.36 25.19 39.46
N ALA A 783 11.11 25.21 39.93
CA ALA A 783 10.07 24.28 39.49
C ALA A 783 8.79 25.00 39.11
N ALA A 784 8.02 24.41 38.20
CA ALA A 784 6.66 24.82 37.84
C ALA A 784 5.80 23.60 37.57
N ASP A 785 4.49 23.77 37.62
CA ASP A 785 3.55 22.71 37.27
C ASP A 785 3.03 22.98 35.86
N VAL A 786 3.12 22.00 34.97
CA VAL A 786 2.57 22.04 33.61
C VAL A 786 1.43 21.04 33.51
N THR A 787 0.24 21.49 33.13
CA THR A 787 -0.92 20.63 32.92
C THR A 787 -1.12 20.40 31.43
N ILE A 788 -1.14 19.13 31.02
CA ILE A 788 -1.46 18.72 29.65
C ILE A 788 -2.84 18.08 29.68
N SER A 789 -3.71 18.52 28.77
CA SER A 789 -5.08 18.00 28.65
C SER A 789 -5.48 17.74 27.21
N VAL A 790 -6.16 16.61 26.98
CA VAL A 790 -6.69 16.18 25.68
C VAL A 790 -7.97 15.38 25.91
N SER A 791 -9.03 15.65 25.12
CA SER A 791 -10.29 14.89 25.12
C SER A 791 -10.97 14.70 26.49
N GLY A 792 -10.75 15.62 27.43
CA GLY A 792 -11.30 15.55 28.80
C GLY A 792 -10.41 14.85 29.83
N ALA A 793 -9.26 14.29 29.42
CA ALA A 793 -8.22 13.81 30.33
C ALA A 793 -7.24 14.96 30.64
N ALA A 794 -6.78 15.07 31.90
CA ALA A 794 -5.78 16.06 32.30
C ALA A 794 -4.78 15.48 33.30
N VAL A 795 -3.49 15.74 33.07
CA VAL A 795 -2.40 15.37 33.98
C VAL A 795 -1.48 16.55 34.23
N LYS A 796 -1.13 16.74 35.51
CA LYS A 796 -0.19 17.77 35.98
C LYS A 796 1.21 17.16 36.14
N TYR A 797 2.20 17.77 35.50
CA TYR A 797 3.60 17.37 35.50
C TYR A 797 4.44 18.42 36.21
N ASN A 798 5.48 18.00 36.91
CA ASN A 798 6.47 18.91 37.48
C ASN A 798 7.55 19.19 36.44
N VAL A 799 7.79 20.46 36.13
CA VAL A 799 8.92 20.89 35.32
C VAL A 799 9.99 21.45 36.24
N TYR A 800 11.20 20.89 36.18
CA TYR A 800 12.37 21.33 36.91
C TYR A 800 13.38 21.96 35.96
N LEU A 801 13.76 23.21 36.23
CA LEU A 801 14.89 23.88 35.58
C LEU A 801 16.15 23.55 36.39
N ARG A 802 16.90 22.53 35.95
CA ARG A 802 18.18 22.14 36.58
C ARG A 802 19.34 22.83 35.88
N GLU A 803 20.52 22.72 36.49
CA GLU A 803 21.73 23.47 36.10
C GLU A 803 22.04 23.46 34.59
N ASN A 804 21.81 22.34 33.89
CA ASN A 804 22.07 22.19 32.45
C ASN A 804 20.88 21.61 31.64
N THR A 805 19.71 21.38 32.26
CA THR A 805 18.57 20.75 31.56
C THR A 805 17.22 21.05 32.22
N ILE A 806 16.20 21.19 31.38
CA ILE A 806 14.78 21.14 31.73
C ILE A 806 14.35 19.67 31.80
N ILE A 807 13.81 19.27 32.95
CA ILE A 807 13.23 17.94 33.15
C ILE A 807 11.74 18.08 33.43
N LEU A 808 10.92 17.38 32.67
CA LEU A 808 9.51 17.19 32.93
C LEU A 808 9.32 15.81 33.58
N GLU A 809 8.66 15.77 34.73
CA GLU A 809 8.54 14.59 35.58
C GLU A 809 7.12 14.42 36.13
N PHE A 810 6.63 13.18 36.07
CA PHE A 810 5.42 12.72 36.72
C PHE A 810 5.74 11.48 37.55
N ALA A 811 5.21 11.39 38.77
CA ALA A 811 5.36 10.22 39.62
C ALA A 811 4.03 9.86 40.29
N SER A 812 3.71 8.56 40.37
CA SER A 812 2.48 8.05 40.99
C SER A 812 2.68 6.63 41.53
N SER A 813 1.97 6.27 42.61
CA SER A 813 1.85 4.88 43.05
C SER A 813 0.86 4.08 42.20
N ASN A 814 0.05 4.74 41.36
CA ASN A 814 -0.87 4.09 40.44
C ASN A 814 -0.25 3.97 39.04
N ARG A 815 -0.01 2.73 38.58
CA ARG A 815 0.56 2.44 37.27
C ARG A 815 -0.25 3.05 36.13
N SER A 816 -1.56 2.83 36.14
CA SER A 816 -2.47 3.32 35.10
C SER A 816 -2.46 4.84 34.99
N ARG A 817 -2.25 5.57 36.10
CA ARG A 817 -2.08 7.03 36.07
C ARG A 817 -0.75 7.44 35.42
N ALA A 818 0.34 6.70 35.67
CA ALA A 818 1.63 6.94 35.01
C ALA A 818 1.59 6.60 33.51
N GLU A 819 0.91 5.53 33.12
CA GLU A 819 0.66 5.18 31.70
C GLU A 819 -0.16 6.27 30.99
N LEU A 820 -1.22 6.77 31.62
CA LEU A 820 -2.00 7.90 31.09
C LEU A 820 -1.10 9.14 30.90
N ALA A 821 -0.21 9.42 31.86
CA ALA A 821 0.74 10.52 31.77
C ALA A 821 1.73 10.34 30.60
N ALA A 822 2.21 9.13 30.34
CA ALA A 822 3.06 8.85 29.19
C ALA A 822 2.30 8.99 27.86
N ARG A 823 1.05 8.48 27.77
CA ARG A 823 0.21 8.59 26.58
C ARG A 823 -0.14 10.04 26.24
N LEU A 824 -0.45 10.88 27.22
CA LEU A 824 -0.69 12.32 26.99
C LEU A 824 0.56 13.03 26.45
N LEU A 825 1.75 12.70 26.94
CA LEU A 825 3.00 13.23 26.38
C LEU A 825 3.19 12.77 24.93
N LYS A 826 2.85 11.51 24.61
CA LYS A 826 2.91 10.99 23.24
C LYS A 826 1.96 11.73 22.30
N LEU A 827 0.73 12.05 22.73
CA LEU A 827 -0.18 12.93 21.97
C LEU A 827 0.36 14.36 21.82
N ALA A 828 1.13 14.85 22.80
CA ALA A 828 1.85 16.11 22.73
C ALA A 828 3.16 16.03 21.91
N GLY A 829 3.42 14.92 21.19
CA GLY A 829 4.59 14.75 20.31
C GLY A 829 5.88 14.33 21.05
N VAL A 830 5.78 13.89 22.30
CA VAL A 830 6.93 13.55 23.15
C VAL A 830 6.90 12.06 23.48
N SER A 831 7.90 11.31 23.00
CA SER A 831 8.08 9.91 23.38
C SER A 831 8.52 9.79 24.84
N ALA A 832 7.70 9.10 25.64
CA ALA A 832 7.87 8.93 27.07
C ALA A 832 7.52 7.50 27.48
N GLU A 833 8.34 6.92 28.35
CA GLU A 833 8.19 5.55 28.87
C GLU A 833 7.92 5.61 30.37
N VAL A 834 7.07 4.71 30.86
CA VAL A 834 6.83 4.51 32.29
C VAL A 834 7.94 3.63 32.86
N LYS A 835 8.52 4.05 33.99
CA LYS A 835 9.59 3.30 34.68
C LYS A 835 9.24 3.07 36.15
N LYS A 836 9.66 1.91 36.68
CA LYS A 836 9.54 1.55 38.10
C LYS A 836 10.72 2.08 38.90
N GLU A 837 10.47 2.77 40.02
CA GLU A 837 11.53 3.24 40.93
C GLU A 837 12.03 2.10 41.83
N GLY A 838 13.02 1.33 41.35
CA GLY A 838 13.68 0.29 42.14
C GLY A 838 12.70 -0.73 42.74
N SER A 839 12.79 -0.97 44.05
CA SER A 839 11.87 -1.84 44.81
C SER A 839 10.63 -1.13 45.35
N ARG A 840 10.49 0.19 45.14
CA ARG A 840 9.32 0.95 45.61
C ARG A 840 8.18 0.80 44.60
N ASP A 841 6.94 0.77 45.08
CA ASP A 841 5.75 0.78 44.24
C ASP A 841 5.39 2.20 43.80
N THR A 842 6.31 2.86 43.10
CA THR A 842 6.15 4.22 42.56
C THR A 842 6.67 4.31 41.15
N TRP A 843 5.78 4.57 40.19
CA TRP A 843 6.11 4.69 38.77
C TRP A 843 6.33 6.14 38.39
N TYR A 844 7.30 6.37 37.51
CA TYR A 844 7.63 7.69 37.04
C TYR A 844 7.73 7.75 35.51
N VAL A 845 7.43 8.94 34.99
CA VAL A 845 7.67 9.33 33.61
C VAL A 845 8.59 10.54 33.65
N ARG A 846 9.75 10.45 33.00
CA ARG A 846 10.76 11.51 33.03
C ARG A 846 11.28 11.81 31.62
N VAL A 847 11.19 13.08 31.23
CA VAL A 847 11.58 13.55 29.90
C VAL A 847 12.52 14.75 30.04
N ALA A 848 13.62 14.75 29.29
CA ALA A 848 14.60 15.84 29.26
C ALA A 848 14.36 16.81 28.09
N THR A 849 15.04 17.96 28.13
CA THR A 849 14.87 19.10 27.21
C THR A 849 14.89 18.71 25.73
N ASP A 850 15.80 17.83 25.32
CA ASP A 850 15.94 17.46 23.90
C ASP A 850 14.70 16.74 23.36
N ARG A 851 14.02 15.95 24.20
CA ARG A 851 12.75 15.30 23.83
C ARG A 851 11.57 16.26 23.96
N LEU A 852 11.60 17.17 24.92
CA LEU A 852 10.57 18.22 25.06
C LEU A 852 10.57 19.19 23.88
N ALA A 853 11.75 19.48 23.34
CA ALA A 853 11.91 20.30 22.14
C ALA A 853 11.39 19.63 20.86
N ALA A 854 11.21 18.30 20.84
CA ALA A 854 10.52 17.59 19.76
C ALA A 854 8.97 17.62 19.92
N GLY A 855 8.49 18.09 21.07
CA GLY A 855 7.06 18.18 21.36
C GLY A 855 6.34 19.24 20.51
N ARG A 856 5.02 19.17 20.52
CA ARG A 856 4.16 20.14 19.85
C ARG A 856 4.36 21.56 20.35
N GLU A 857 4.01 22.51 19.51
CA GLU A 857 4.21 23.93 19.75
C GLU A 857 3.52 24.41 21.04
N GLU A 858 2.34 23.90 21.37
CA GLU A 858 1.61 24.24 22.60
C GLU A 858 2.41 23.87 23.85
N LEU A 859 2.98 22.66 23.88
CA LEU A 859 3.83 22.20 24.99
C LEU A 859 5.13 22.99 25.06
N ARG A 860 5.79 23.19 23.91
CA ARG A 860 7.03 23.98 23.83
C ARG A 860 6.83 25.40 24.30
N LYS A 861 5.76 26.08 23.86
CA LYS A 861 5.40 27.43 24.29
C LYS A 861 5.16 27.51 25.79
N ALA A 862 4.39 26.58 26.36
CA ALA A 862 4.13 26.57 27.79
C ALA A 862 5.43 26.44 28.61
N ILE A 863 6.33 25.55 28.22
CA ILE A 863 7.64 25.39 28.88
C ILE A 863 8.53 26.62 28.64
N ALA A 864 8.51 27.21 27.44
CA ALA A 864 9.28 28.40 27.12
C ALA A 864 8.84 29.60 27.98
N GLU A 865 7.53 29.76 28.22
CA GLU A 865 7.01 30.79 29.11
C GLU A 865 7.46 30.59 30.57
N VAL A 866 7.51 29.35 31.07
CA VAL A 866 8.09 29.04 32.40
C VAL A 866 9.55 29.54 32.47
N VAL A 867 10.35 29.28 31.43
CA VAL A 867 11.75 29.73 31.36
C VAL A 867 11.85 31.26 31.28
N LYS A 868 11.00 31.93 30.48
CA LYS A 868 10.98 33.40 30.38
C LYS A 868 10.67 34.07 31.71
N VAL A 869 9.68 33.56 32.45
CA VAL A 869 9.32 34.11 33.77
C VAL A 869 10.40 33.83 34.80
N ALA A 870 10.99 32.63 34.81
CA ALA A 870 12.14 32.32 35.68
C ALA A 870 13.35 33.23 35.41
N ARG A 871 13.64 33.53 34.14
CA ARG A 871 14.69 34.48 33.74
C ARG A 871 14.38 35.90 34.22
N LYS A 872 13.14 36.35 34.03
CA LYS A 872 12.68 37.69 34.47
C LYS A 872 12.84 37.88 35.99
N ASN A 873 12.71 36.81 36.77
CA ASN A 873 12.90 36.83 38.22
C ASN A 873 14.38 36.68 38.65
N HIS A 874 15.32 36.61 37.71
CA HIS A 874 16.74 36.34 37.98
C HIS A 874 17.02 35.01 38.71
N TRP A 875 16.17 34.00 38.49
CA TRP A 875 16.32 32.68 39.14
C TRP A 875 17.15 31.70 38.33
N ILE A 876 17.42 32.02 37.06
CA ILE A 876 18.24 31.24 36.14
C ILE A 876 19.19 32.17 35.38
N ASP A 877 20.36 31.65 35.00
CA ASP A 877 21.36 32.38 34.22
C ASP A 877 20.81 32.78 32.83
N ALA A 878 21.11 34.02 32.41
CA ALA A 878 20.55 34.59 31.18
C ALA A 878 21.01 33.85 29.92
N SER A 879 22.30 33.50 29.85
CA SER A 879 22.89 32.78 28.72
C SER A 879 22.31 31.37 28.62
N LYS A 880 22.11 30.69 29.76
CA LYS A 880 21.45 29.36 29.79
C LYS A 880 19.98 29.43 29.36
N ALA A 881 19.26 30.43 29.85
CA ALA A 881 17.86 30.64 29.50
C ALA A 881 17.70 30.90 27.99
N GLU A 882 18.58 31.71 27.39
CA GLU A 882 18.59 31.94 25.95
C GLU A 882 18.82 30.64 25.15
N GLY A 883 19.80 29.82 25.55
CA GLY A 883 20.05 28.53 24.90
C GLY A 883 18.86 27.55 25.00
N TRP A 884 18.13 27.53 26.11
CA TRP A 884 16.91 26.70 26.22
C TRP A 884 15.74 27.26 25.41
N LEU A 885 15.54 28.59 25.43
CA LEU A 885 14.48 29.25 24.68
C LEU A 885 14.69 29.05 23.17
N GLU A 886 15.92 29.18 22.69
CA GLU A 886 16.25 28.93 21.29
C GLU A 886 15.87 27.50 20.86
N ARG A 887 16.19 26.49 21.69
CA ARG A 887 15.82 25.08 21.43
C ARG A 887 14.30 24.86 21.44
N LEU A 888 13.57 25.50 22.35
CA LEU A 888 12.12 25.36 22.47
C LEU A 888 11.36 26.15 21.39
N GLU A 889 11.85 27.33 20.98
CA GLU A 889 11.23 28.20 19.98
C GLU A 889 11.49 27.71 18.56
N LYS A 890 12.75 27.41 18.21
CA LYS A 890 13.06 26.73 16.93
C LYS A 890 12.36 25.38 16.84
N GLY A 891 12.15 24.74 18.00
CA GLY A 891 11.83 23.34 18.08
C GLY A 891 13.06 22.52 17.72
N ARG A 892 13.16 21.32 18.28
CA ARG A 892 14.02 20.31 17.69
C ARG A 892 13.22 19.76 16.53
N VAL A 893 13.49 20.26 15.33
CA VAL A 893 13.23 19.48 14.13
C VAL A 893 14.21 18.29 14.20
N LEU A 894 13.91 17.31 15.06
CA LEU A 894 14.07 15.94 14.61
C LEU A 894 13.15 15.93 13.40
N MET A 895 13.70 16.10 12.19
CA MET A 895 12.92 15.80 11.00
C MET A 895 12.28 14.44 11.27
N GLU A 896 10.95 14.38 11.25
CA GLU A 896 10.18 13.21 11.66
C GLU A 896 10.84 11.96 11.09
N GLY A 897 11.45 11.15 11.97
CA GLY A 897 12.11 9.90 11.60
C GLY A 897 13.64 9.82 11.68
N TRP A 898 14.45 10.89 11.80
CA TRP A 898 15.93 10.78 11.81
C TRP A 898 16.53 10.45 13.19
N PRO A 899 17.48 9.49 13.31
CA PRO A 899 18.10 9.15 14.58
C PRO A 899 19.20 10.14 14.99
N LYS A 900 19.63 10.08 16.26
CA LYS A 900 20.74 10.91 16.77
C LYS A 900 22.09 10.39 16.25
N TYR A 901 22.79 11.21 15.48
CA TYR A 901 24.19 10.96 15.10
C TYR A 901 25.16 11.58 16.12
N GLU A 902 26.15 10.79 16.52
CA GLU A 902 27.39 11.24 17.16
C GLU A 902 28.27 11.88 16.09
N VAL A 903 28.63 13.15 16.28
CA VAL A 903 29.47 13.93 15.36
C VAL A 903 30.58 14.53 16.19
N ARG A 904 31.82 14.08 16.00
CA ARG A 904 32.97 14.53 16.80
C ARG A 904 34.27 14.46 16.01
N LEU A 905 35.34 15.02 16.58
CA LEU A 905 36.70 14.84 16.06
C LEU A 905 37.41 13.72 16.83
N ALA A 906 37.95 12.74 16.10
CA ALA A 906 38.86 11.76 16.65
C ALA A 906 40.14 12.45 17.17
N ARG A 907 40.92 11.77 18.04
CA ARG A 907 42.22 12.27 18.52
C ARG A 907 43.22 12.57 17.38
N SER A 908 43.00 12.01 16.20
CA SER A 908 43.77 12.27 14.97
C SER A 908 43.32 13.51 14.18
N GLY A 909 42.26 14.20 14.61
CA GLY A 909 41.65 15.34 13.91
C GLY A 909 40.70 14.94 12.76
N ALA A 910 40.38 13.65 12.61
CA ALA A 910 39.42 13.18 11.62
C ALA A 910 37.97 13.34 12.12
N LEU A 911 37.05 13.74 11.23
CA LEU A 911 35.62 13.80 11.53
C LEU A 911 35.05 12.38 11.64
N GLU A 912 34.42 12.07 12.76
CA GLU A 912 33.62 10.86 12.98
C GLU A 912 32.14 11.22 12.98
N VAL A 913 31.36 10.62 12.07
CA VAL A 913 29.90 10.69 12.05
C VAL A 913 29.35 9.28 12.22
N LYS A 914 28.70 9.00 13.35
CA LYS A 914 28.31 7.64 13.73
C LYS A 914 26.90 7.60 14.34
N PHE A 915 26.11 6.63 13.92
CA PHE A 915 24.88 6.23 14.59
C PHE A 915 25.08 4.87 15.28
N GLY A 916 24.78 4.78 16.58
CA GLY A 916 24.91 3.54 17.37
C GLY A 916 23.56 3.09 17.92
N SER A 917 23.32 1.78 17.94
CA SER A 917 22.12 1.19 18.55
C SER A 917 22.36 -0.27 18.94
N THR A 918 21.75 -0.69 20.05
CA THR A 918 21.63 -2.10 20.44
C THR A 918 20.54 -2.83 19.66
N ASN A 919 19.63 -2.08 19.01
CA ASN A 919 18.52 -2.62 18.23
C ASN A 919 18.95 -2.85 16.77
N LEU A 920 18.92 -4.11 16.34
CA LEU A 920 19.30 -4.54 14.99
C LEU A 920 18.45 -3.86 13.90
N ASN A 921 17.15 -3.72 14.12
CA ASN A 921 16.23 -3.08 13.16
C ASN A 921 16.54 -1.58 13.00
N SER A 922 17.02 -0.91 14.06
CA SER A 922 17.42 0.50 13.97
C SER A 922 18.65 0.67 13.07
N ILE A 923 19.64 -0.22 13.19
CA ILE A 923 20.85 -0.19 12.36
C ILE A 923 20.52 -0.50 10.89
N GLN A 924 19.64 -1.48 10.64
CA GLN A 924 19.19 -1.81 9.29
C GLN A 924 18.39 -0.67 8.66
N ARG A 925 17.45 -0.08 9.40
CA ARG A 925 16.64 1.05 8.92
C ARG A 925 17.49 2.26 8.55
N GLU A 926 18.52 2.57 9.35
CA GLU A 926 19.40 3.69 9.04
C GLU A 926 20.32 3.40 7.86
N ALA A 927 20.84 2.17 7.72
CA ALA A 927 21.58 1.77 6.54
C ALA A 927 20.74 1.90 5.27
N GLN A 928 19.49 1.42 5.31
CA GLN A 928 18.54 1.53 4.19
C GLN A 928 18.22 3.00 3.86
N ARG A 929 18.10 3.87 4.86
CA ARG A 929 17.86 5.30 4.66
C ARG A 929 19.00 5.98 3.91
N LEU A 930 20.25 5.68 4.28
CA LEU A 930 21.43 6.18 3.58
C LEU A 930 21.49 5.65 2.14
N GLU A 931 21.13 4.37 1.92
CA GLU A 931 21.02 3.78 0.57
C GLU A 931 19.95 4.46 -0.28
N ASN A 932 18.76 4.71 0.28
CA ASN A 932 17.67 5.40 -0.41
C ASN A 932 18.02 6.86 -0.78
N MET A 933 18.94 7.48 -0.05
CA MET A 933 19.49 8.81 -0.38
C MET A 933 20.51 8.75 -1.53
N GLY A 934 21.00 7.57 -1.89
CA GLY A 934 22.03 7.37 -2.91
C GLY A 934 23.45 7.17 -2.35
N LEU A 935 23.59 6.88 -1.06
CA LEU A 935 24.88 6.51 -0.48
C LEU A 935 25.10 4.99 -0.61
N VAL A 936 26.33 4.56 -0.85
CA VAL A 936 26.66 3.16 -1.13
C VAL A 936 27.36 2.56 0.07
N LYS A 937 26.81 1.47 0.60
CA LYS A 937 27.40 0.71 1.71
C LYS A 937 28.78 0.14 1.31
N GLY A 938 29.76 0.28 2.20
CA GLY A 938 31.16 -0.10 1.96
C GLY A 938 32.01 1.02 1.34
N THR A 939 31.40 1.98 0.65
CA THR A 939 32.08 3.13 0.02
C THR A 939 31.84 4.42 0.81
N HIS A 940 30.56 4.80 0.99
CA HIS A 940 30.14 6.03 1.66
C HIS A 940 29.93 5.84 3.17
N PHE A 941 29.49 4.66 3.58
CA PHE A 941 29.30 4.33 5.00
C PHE A 941 29.56 2.84 5.25
N THR A 942 29.79 2.45 6.51
CA THR A 942 29.97 1.06 6.93
C THR A 942 28.99 0.70 8.02
N VAL A 943 28.52 -0.54 8.02
CA VAL A 943 27.54 -1.06 8.98
C VAL A 943 28.17 -2.19 9.77
N LYS A 944 28.06 -2.13 11.10
CA LYS A 944 28.35 -3.24 12.01
C LYS A 944 27.06 -3.60 12.74
N MET A 945 26.64 -4.86 12.66
CA MET A 945 25.46 -5.33 13.38
C MET A 945 25.73 -5.43 14.89
N PRO A 946 24.71 -5.23 15.75
CA PRO A 946 24.82 -5.51 17.17
C PRO A 946 24.98 -7.01 17.42
N GLU A 947 25.78 -7.37 18.40
CA GLU A 947 25.97 -8.75 18.92
C GLU A 947 25.54 -8.75 20.40
N GLU A 948 25.21 -9.89 21.02
CA GLU A 948 24.67 -9.95 22.39
C GLU A 948 25.43 -9.02 23.37
N GLY A 949 24.74 -7.98 23.86
CA GLY A 949 25.28 -6.99 24.80
C GLY A 949 26.23 -5.93 24.20
N ARG A 950 26.43 -5.89 22.88
CA ARG A 950 27.30 -4.92 22.19
C ARG A 950 26.54 -4.11 21.14
N GLU A 951 26.71 -2.80 21.17
CA GLU A 951 26.10 -1.88 20.20
C GLU A 951 26.62 -2.12 18.78
N GLY A 952 25.68 -2.21 17.84
CA GLY A 952 25.93 -2.09 16.41
C GLY A 952 26.05 -0.61 16.03
N TYR A 953 26.58 -0.33 14.84
CA TYR A 953 26.69 1.04 14.37
C TYR A 953 26.67 1.18 12.85
N VAL A 954 26.23 2.36 12.41
CA VAL A 954 26.41 2.90 11.06
C VAL A 954 27.44 4.02 11.16
N TYR A 955 28.56 3.87 10.45
CA TYR A 955 29.64 4.87 10.42
C TYR A 955 29.71 5.50 9.04
N ILE A 956 29.50 6.81 8.98
CA ILE A 956 29.51 7.59 7.75
C ILE A 956 30.93 8.13 7.54
N ARG A 957 31.52 7.78 6.39
CA ARG A 957 32.86 8.22 6.05
C ARG A 957 32.82 9.67 5.60
N ARG A 958 33.98 10.35 5.65
CA ARG A 958 34.17 11.70 5.11
C ARG A 958 33.67 11.79 3.66
N GLU A 959 34.02 10.81 2.83
CA GLU A 959 33.57 10.72 1.43
C GLU A 959 32.05 10.56 1.32
N GLY A 960 31.40 9.87 2.26
CA GLY A 960 29.95 9.74 2.29
C GLY A 960 29.24 11.06 2.59
N LEU A 961 29.75 11.84 3.55
CA LEU A 961 29.21 13.16 3.86
C LEU A 961 29.45 14.16 2.71
N ALA A 962 30.63 14.13 2.09
CA ALA A 962 30.91 14.94 0.89
C ALA A 962 29.99 14.55 -0.28
N HIS A 963 29.69 13.25 -0.44
CA HIS A 963 28.78 12.81 -1.50
C HIS A 963 27.31 13.17 -1.19
N ALA A 964 26.87 13.09 0.06
CA ALA A 964 25.57 13.62 0.46
C ALA A 964 25.45 15.13 0.17
N ALA A 965 26.51 15.90 0.46
CA ALA A 965 26.56 17.32 0.11
C ALA A 965 26.52 17.58 -1.40
N PHE A 966 27.17 16.75 -2.22
CA PHE A 966 27.04 16.80 -3.68
C PHE A 966 25.59 16.51 -4.11
N LEU A 967 25.00 15.43 -3.59
CA LEU A 967 23.63 15.01 -3.91
C LEU A 967 22.59 16.04 -3.48
N SER A 968 22.86 16.84 -2.43
CA SER A 968 21.98 17.93 -2.01
C SER A 968 21.80 19.02 -3.08
N VAL A 969 22.78 19.20 -3.96
CA VAL A 969 22.76 20.24 -5.01
C VAL A 969 22.51 19.63 -6.39
N TYR A 970 23.21 18.54 -6.71
CA TYR A 970 23.22 17.94 -8.06
C TYR A 970 22.59 16.55 -8.11
N GLY A 971 21.88 16.11 -7.07
CA GLY A 971 21.09 14.88 -7.12
C GLY A 971 20.16 14.90 -8.33
N LYS A 972 19.98 13.75 -8.99
CA LYS A 972 19.20 13.67 -10.24
C LYS A 972 17.70 13.89 -10.00
N ASP A 973 17.23 13.51 -8.81
CA ASP A 973 15.85 13.53 -8.36
C ASP A 973 15.64 14.62 -7.28
N GLU A 974 14.45 15.25 -7.24
CA GLU A 974 14.14 16.31 -6.26
C GLU A 974 13.98 15.80 -4.83
N GLN A 975 13.36 14.63 -4.64
CA GLN A 975 13.25 13.96 -3.35
C GLN A 975 14.63 13.52 -2.86
N GLN A 976 15.51 13.03 -3.74
CA GLN A 976 16.90 12.71 -3.39
C GLN A 976 17.67 13.96 -2.97
N ARG A 977 17.54 15.07 -3.72
CA ARG A 977 18.17 16.36 -3.36
C ARG A 977 17.68 16.86 -2.01
N ARG A 978 16.37 16.82 -1.75
CA ARG A 978 15.77 17.19 -0.47
C ARG A 978 16.29 16.32 0.66
N LEU A 979 16.20 15.00 0.55
CA LEU A 979 16.69 14.05 1.58
C LEU A 979 18.18 14.23 1.89
N ALA A 980 19.01 14.50 0.87
CA ALA A 980 20.43 14.75 1.05
C ALA A 980 20.73 16.14 1.64
N ALA A 981 19.96 17.17 1.26
CA ALA A 981 20.04 18.51 1.85
C ALA A 981 19.66 18.48 3.34
N ASP A 982 18.52 17.86 3.63
CA ASP A 982 17.97 17.61 4.96
C ASP A 982 18.98 16.91 5.87
N PHE A 983 19.61 15.84 5.36
CA PHE A 983 20.64 15.12 6.10
C PHE A 983 21.91 15.95 6.36
N VAL A 984 22.38 16.71 5.36
CA VAL A 984 23.57 17.57 5.49
C VAL A 984 23.33 18.71 6.48
N GLU A 985 22.15 19.34 6.41
CA GLU A 985 21.72 20.36 7.36
C GLU A 985 21.66 19.79 8.78
N TYR A 986 21.11 18.59 8.93
CA TYR A 986 21.06 17.90 10.22
C TYR A 986 22.47 17.61 10.78
N ILE A 987 23.41 17.11 9.98
CA ILE A 987 24.80 16.88 10.44
C ILE A 987 25.52 18.20 10.79
N LEU A 988 25.28 19.28 10.05
CA LEU A 988 25.81 20.61 10.39
C LEU A 988 25.27 21.10 11.74
N GLN A 989 23.96 20.94 11.98
CA GLN A 989 23.35 21.24 13.26
C GLN A 989 23.97 20.40 14.40
N ARG A 990 24.16 19.10 14.18
CA ARG A 990 24.84 18.21 15.15
C ARG A 990 26.28 18.64 15.45
N ALA A 991 26.99 19.17 14.45
CA ALA A 991 28.37 19.63 14.58
C ALA A 991 28.46 20.95 15.36
N GLU A 992 27.50 21.86 15.16
CA GLU A 992 27.36 23.08 15.97
C GLU A 992 27.12 22.76 17.45
N GLU A 993 26.32 21.72 17.74
CA GLU A 993 26.10 21.27 19.12
C GLU A 993 27.37 20.72 19.81
N GLU A 994 28.33 20.18 19.05
CA GLU A 994 29.57 19.59 19.60
C GLU A 994 30.70 20.64 19.76
N GLY A 995 30.68 21.70 18.95
CA GLY A 995 31.55 22.87 19.09
C GLY A 995 32.18 23.35 17.79
N ASP A 996 32.70 24.58 17.81
CA ASP A 996 33.15 25.32 16.62
C ASP A 996 34.19 24.56 15.78
N ALA A 997 35.13 23.86 16.41
CA ALA A 997 36.16 23.09 15.70
C ALA A 997 35.56 21.93 14.88
N VAL A 998 34.49 21.28 15.39
CA VAL A 998 33.77 20.21 14.69
C VAL A 998 32.93 20.82 13.56
N CYS A 999 32.24 21.92 13.85
CA CYS A 999 31.43 22.66 12.88
C CYS A 999 32.24 23.10 11.65
N GLU A 1000 33.41 23.72 11.86
CA GLU A 1000 34.29 24.14 10.76
C GLU A 1000 34.75 22.96 9.90
N LYS A 1001 35.04 21.81 10.53
CA LYS A 1001 35.43 20.61 9.80
C LYS A 1001 34.29 20.04 8.95
N VAL A 1002 33.06 20.03 9.47
CA VAL A 1002 31.88 19.60 8.71
C VAL A 1002 31.60 20.57 7.56
N LYS A 1003 31.67 21.89 7.79
CA LYS A 1003 31.51 22.92 6.75
C LYS A 1003 32.52 22.77 5.62
N GLU A 1004 33.78 22.48 5.94
CA GLU A 1004 34.83 22.21 4.94
C GLU A 1004 34.44 21.03 4.02
N ILE A 1005 34.01 19.91 4.61
CA ILE A 1005 33.62 18.69 3.87
C ILE A 1005 32.35 18.92 3.04
N VAL A 1006 31.37 19.63 3.59
CA VAL A 1006 30.13 19.96 2.87
C VAL A 1006 30.42 20.89 1.70
N LYS A 1007 31.27 21.90 1.88
CA LYS A 1007 31.70 22.81 0.81
C LYS A 1007 32.42 22.05 -0.30
N GLU A 1008 33.37 21.18 0.05
CA GLU A 1008 34.06 20.29 -0.89
C GLU A 1008 33.08 19.45 -1.72
N GLY A 1009 32.07 18.85 -1.05
CA GLY A 1009 31.02 18.09 -1.72
C GLY A 1009 30.16 18.92 -2.68
N LYS A 1010 29.75 20.12 -2.27
CA LYS A 1010 28.93 21.05 -3.10
C LYS A 1010 29.70 21.65 -4.28
N GLU A 1011 31.03 21.74 -4.21
CA GLU A 1011 31.86 22.24 -5.31
C GLU A 1011 32.28 21.15 -6.31
N ARG A 1012 32.00 19.88 -6.02
CA ARG A 1012 32.35 18.77 -6.92
C ARG A 1012 31.56 18.84 -8.23
N GLY A 1013 32.25 18.83 -9.37
CA GLY A 1013 31.64 18.98 -10.70
C GLY A 1013 30.95 20.31 -10.97
N SER A 1014 31.19 21.34 -10.14
CA SER A 1014 30.54 22.66 -10.26
C SER A 1014 31.11 23.54 -11.38
N LEU A 1015 32.32 23.24 -11.84
CA LEU A 1015 33.03 24.01 -12.87
C LEU A 1015 33.12 23.21 -14.17
N ARG A 1016 33.25 23.92 -15.30
CA ARG A 1016 33.61 23.33 -16.60
C ARG A 1016 35.04 23.70 -16.95
N LEU A 1017 35.77 22.76 -17.56
CA LEU A 1017 37.12 23.01 -18.06
C LEU A 1017 37.08 23.98 -19.24
N GLU A 1018 36.17 23.77 -20.19
CA GLU A 1018 36.06 24.61 -21.38
C GLU A 1018 35.69 26.05 -21.01
N GLY A 1019 36.54 27.01 -21.40
CA GLY A 1019 36.35 28.43 -21.10
C GLY A 1019 36.85 28.87 -19.72
N PHE A 1020 37.47 27.99 -18.93
CA PHE A 1020 38.04 28.36 -17.63
C PHE A 1020 39.26 29.27 -17.81
N LYS A 1021 39.24 30.46 -17.19
CA LYS A 1021 40.32 31.45 -17.24
C LYS A 1021 40.76 31.85 -15.84
N LYS A 1022 42.07 31.84 -15.59
CA LYS A 1022 42.63 32.26 -14.29
C LYS A 1022 44.06 32.78 -14.41
N GLU A 1023 44.37 33.79 -13.61
CA GLU A 1023 45.74 34.27 -13.41
C GLU A 1023 46.39 33.56 -12.22
N VAL A 1024 47.62 33.09 -12.40
CA VAL A 1024 48.43 32.44 -11.36
C VAL A 1024 49.87 32.91 -11.42
N GLU A 1025 50.58 32.86 -10.30
CA GLU A 1025 51.98 33.24 -10.21
C GLU A 1025 52.84 32.01 -9.92
N VAL A 1026 53.72 31.66 -10.85
CA VAL A 1026 54.64 30.52 -10.72
C VAL A 1026 56.07 31.05 -10.76
N ASP A 1027 56.79 30.86 -9.66
CA ASP A 1027 58.21 31.26 -9.52
C ASP A 1027 58.47 32.75 -9.82
N GLY A 1028 57.56 33.62 -9.37
CA GLY A 1028 57.67 35.07 -9.49
C GLY A 1028 57.19 35.65 -10.82
N LYS A 1029 56.66 34.82 -11.74
CA LYS A 1029 56.08 35.25 -13.01
C LYS A 1029 54.57 34.98 -13.03
N LYS A 1030 53.81 35.95 -13.54
CA LYS A 1030 52.35 35.82 -13.70
C LYS A 1030 52.02 35.20 -15.05
N TYR A 1031 51.18 34.17 -15.02
CA TYR A 1031 50.69 33.44 -16.18
C TYR A 1031 49.17 33.60 -16.28
N VAL A 1032 48.67 33.95 -17.47
CA VAL A 1032 47.23 33.91 -17.77
C VAL A 1032 46.92 32.56 -18.41
N VAL A 1033 46.16 31.72 -17.72
CA VAL A 1033 45.79 30.38 -18.21
C VAL A 1033 44.38 30.41 -18.75
N ASN A 1034 44.21 30.06 -20.03
CA ASN A 1034 42.91 29.82 -20.68
C ASN A 1034 42.79 28.34 -21.04
N ILE A 1035 41.79 27.64 -20.50
CA ILE A 1035 41.54 26.24 -20.80
C ILE A 1035 40.57 26.13 -21.98
N ILE A 1036 41.01 25.41 -23.01
CA ILE A 1036 40.25 25.23 -24.26
C ILE A 1036 39.42 23.95 -24.17
N SER A 1037 40.03 22.86 -23.70
CA SER A 1037 39.35 21.58 -23.55
C SER A 1037 40.15 20.67 -22.63
N GLY A 1038 39.49 19.66 -22.06
CA GLY A 1038 40.20 18.61 -21.33
C GLY A 1038 39.30 17.46 -20.95
N GLY A 1039 39.91 16.34 -20.59
CA GLY A 1039 39.22 15.11 -20.28
C GLY A 1039 40.14 14.11 -19.60
N ALA A 1040 39.57 13.00 -19.17
CA ALA A 1040 40.29 11.93 -18.49
C ALA A 1040 40.06 10.58 -19.19
N GLU A 1041 41.13 9.82 -19.34
CA GLU A 1041 41.17 8.47 -19.92
C GLU A 1041 41.84 7.49 -18.95
N PHE A 1042 41.48 6.21 -19.05
CA PHE A 1042 42.10 5.15 -18.27
C PHE A 1042 43.15 4.42 -19.13
N ASP A 1043 44.27 4.05 -18.53
CA ASP A 1043 45.36 3.32 -19.18
C ASP A 1043 45.86 2.19 -18.26
N GLU A 1044 46.62 1.22 -18.78
CA GLU A 1044 47.25 0.16 -17.98
C GLU A 1044 48.77 0.35 -17.95
N GLY A 1045 49.31 0.51 -16.74
CA GLY A 1045 50.76 0.62 -16.56
C GLY A 1045 51.47 -0.72 -16.78
N ARG A 1046 52.80 -0.68 -17.00
CA ARG A 1046 53.68 -1.87 -17.17
C ARG A 1046 53.61 -2.93 -16.04
N SER A 1047 52.95 -2.62 -14.94
CA SER A 1047 52.72 -3.50 -13.78
C SER A 1047 51.31 -4.10 -13.73
N GLY A 1048 50.49 -3.91 -14.77
CA GLY A 1048 49.07 -4.29 -14.81
C GLY A 1048 48.16 -3.41 -13.94
N LYS A 1049 48.68 -2.31 -13.38
CA LYS A 1049 47.90 -1.39 -12.52
C LYS A 1049 47.21 -0.32 -13.35
N LYS A 1050 45.92 -0.10 -13.08
CA LYS A 1050 45.10 0.94 -13.71
C LYS A 1050 45.66 2.33 -13.43
N LEU A 1051 45.89 3.11 -14.49
CA LEU A 1051 46.34 4.50 -14.47
C LEU A 1051 45.19 5.43 -14.90
N LEU A 1052 45.22 6.67 -14.42
CA LEU A 1052 44.33 7.74 -14.83
C LEU A 1052 45.14 8.81 -15.53
N ARG A 1053 44.92 9.01 -16.83
CA ARG A 1053 45.57 10.06 -17.60
C ARG A 1053 44.59 11.22 -17.81
N ILE A 1054 44.97 12.39 -17.33
CA ILE A 1054 44.21 13.63 -17.51
C ILE A 1054 44.90 14.42 -18.62
N ARG A 1055 44.16 14.76 -19.68
CA ARG A 1055 44.64 15.61 -20.79
C ARG A 1055 43.96 16.96 -20.74
N ILE A 1056 44.75 18.02 -20.84
CA ILE A 1056 44.28 19.41 -20.74
C ILE A 1056 44.93 20.21 -21.85
N THR A 1057 44.11 20.75 -22.74
CA THR A 1057 44.53 21.73 -23.75
C THR A 1057 44.34 23.13 -23.20
N ALA A 1058 45.43 23.86 -23.06
CA ALA A 1058 45.44 25.20 -22.51
C ALA A 1058 46.28 26.14 -23.38
N GLU A 1059 45.88 27.42 -23.38
CA GLU A 1059 46.69 28.52 -23.86
C GLU A 1059 47.27 29.26 -22.65
N VAL A 1060 48.60 29.33 -22.57
CA VAL A 1060 49.34 30.01 -21.51
C VAL A 1060 50.31 30.98 -22.18
N ASP A 1061 50.17 32.26 -21.90
CA ASP A 1061 50.95 33.35 -22.50
C ASP A 1061 51.03 33.30 -24.04
N GLY A 1062 49.87 33.06 -24.69
CA GLY A 1062 49.76 33.00 -26.15
C GLY A 1062 50.26 31.70 -26.79
N VAL A 1063 50.71 30.73 -25.99
CA VAL A 1063 51.16 29.42 -26.46
C VAL A 1063 50.12 28.35 -26.14
N ARG A 1064 49.51 27.77 -27.18
CA ARG A 1064 48.55 26.67 -27.06
C ARG A 1064 49.26 25.32 -27.03
N ARG A 1065 49.04 24.54 -25.97
CA ARG A 1065 49.59 23.18 -25.83
C ARG A 1065 48.60 22.22 -25.17
N GLU A 1066 48.76 20.94 -25.48
CA GLU A 1066 48.11 19.85 -24.77
C GLU A 1066 49.09 19.29 -23.73
N TYR A 1067 48.61 19.16 -22.50
CA TYR A 1067 49.36 18.64 -21.38
C TYR A 1067 48.72 17.36 -20.86
N ALA A 1068 49.52 16.33 -20.61
CA ALA A 1068 49.06 15.07 -20.07
C ALA A 1068 49.69 14.80 -18.69
N ILE A 1069 48.85 14.49 -17.71
CA ILE A 1069 49.26 14.10 -16.36
C ILE A 1069 48.75 12.68 -16.11
N THR A 1070 49.65 11.74 -15.85
CA THR A 1070 49.28 10.35 -15.59
C THR A 1070 49.40 10.03 -14.11
N PHE A 1071 48.27 9.70 -13.49
CA PHE A 1071 48.14 9.27 -12.10
C PHE A 1071 48.21 7.76 -11.97
N GLY A 1072 49.02 7.33 -11.00
CA GLY A 1072 49.23 5.95 -10.62
C GLY A 1072 49.26 5.79 -9.10
N ARG A 1073 49.27 4.54 -8.66
CA ARG A 1073 49.42 4.16 -7.26
C ARG A 1073 50.83 3.67 -6.97
N TYR A 1074 51.52 4.30 -6.02
CA TYR A 1074 52.95 4.04 -5.77
C TYR A 1074 53.27 3.82 -4.29
N GLY A 1075 54.19 2.88 -4.03
CA GLY A 1075 54.72 2.55 -2.70
C GLY A 1075 53.79 1.69 -1.83
N ASN A 1076 54.27 1.27 -0.66
CA ASN A 1076 53.54 0.40 0.28
C ASN A 1076 52.26 1.03 0.84
N ASN A 1077 52.16 2.37 0.82
CA ASN A 1077 51.00 3.11 1.31
C ASN A 1077 49.95 3.40 0.22
N ASN A 1078 50.07 2.76 -0.96
CA ASN A 1078 49.15 2.92 -2.09
C ASN A 1078 48.86 4.41 -2.45
N ALA A 1079 49.91 5.24 -2.41
CA ALA A 1079 49.75 6.69 -2.55
C ALA A 1079 49.43 7.08 -4.00
N ALA A 1080 48.38 7.88 -4.20
CA ALA A 1080 48.04 8.45 -5.50
C ALA A 1080 49.04 9.57 -5.86
N LYS A 1081 49.81 9.35 -6.93
CA LYS A 1081 50.76 10.33 -7.47
C LYS A 1081 50.59 10.44 -8.98
N GLY A 1082 50.60 11.67 -9.48
CA GLY A 1082 50.56 12.01 -10.90
C GLY A 1082 51.92 12.47 -11.37
N PHE A 1083 52.33 12.02 -12.55
CA PHE A 1083 53.57 12.41 -13.17
C PHE A 1083 53.30 13.00 -14.56
N ALA A 1084 53.99 14.09 -14.85
CA ALA A 1084 54.11 14.65 -16.18
C ALA A 1084 55.59 14.91 -16.48
N TYR A 1085 56.02 14.58 -17.69
CA TYR A 1085 57.41 14.65 -18.11
C TYR A 1085 57.55 15.66 -19.24
N VAL A 1086 58.49 16.58 -19.10
CA VAL A 1086 58.70 17.69 -20.03
C VAL A 1086 60.20 17.90 -20.25
N SER A 1087 60.61 18.19 -21.49
CA SER A 1087 62.02 18.37 -21.85
C SER A 1087 62.51 19.82 -21.70
N GLU A 1088 61.59 20.79 -21.76
CA GLU A 1088 61.89 22.23 -21.71
C GLU A 1088 61.42 22.86 -20.40
N GLU A 1089 62.24 23.73 -19.83
CA GLU A 1089 61.99 24.41 -18.55
C GLU A 1089 60.79 25.37 -18.63
N THR A 1090 60.65 26.07 -19.76
CA THR A 1090 59.49 26.96 -19.99
C THR A 1090 58.16 26.21 -20.07
N ASP A 1091 58.15 24.98 -20.57
CA ASP A 1091 56.94 24.17 -20.64
C ASP A 1091 56.57 23.54 -19.30
N ALA A 1092 57.57 23.24 -18.47
CA ALA A 1092 57.36 22.82 -17.10
C ALA A 1092 56.73 23.95 -16.26
N GLU A 1093 57.18 25.20 -16.44
CA GLU A 1093 56.57 26.40 -15.82
C GLU A 1093 55.11 26.59 -16.28
N ARG A 1094 54.84 26.50 -17.59
CA ARG A 1094 53.46 26.60 -18.12
C ARG A 1094 52.54 25.50 -17.61
N LEU A 1095 53.01 24.25 -17.55
CA LEU A 1095 52.23 23.15 -16.99
C LEU A 1095 51.98 23.33 -15.49
N ALA A 1096 52.97 23.82 -14.74
CA ALA A 1096 52.78 24.15 -13.34
C ALA A 1096 51.70 25.22 -13.15
N ALA A 1097 51.68 26.25 -14.01
CA ALA A 1097 50.65 27.28 -14.02
C ALA A 1097 49.26 26.69 -14.33
N VAL A 1098 49.13 25.78 -15.31
CA VAL A 1098 47.86 25.10 -15.61
C VAL A 1098 47.36 24.29 -14.41
N VAL A 1099 48.23 23.52 -13.76
CA VAL A 1099 47.87 22.71 -12.59
C VAL A 1099 47.46 23.58 -11.41
N GLU A 1100 48.21 24.66 -11.13
CA GLU A 1100 47.89 25.59 -10.06
C GLU A 1100 46.60 26.39 -10.32
N ALA A 1101 46.35 26.76 -11.58
CA ALA A 1101 45.12 27.43 -11.97
C ALA A 1101 43.89 26.55 -11.67
N LEU A 1102 43.94 25.29 -12.09
CA LEU A 1102 42.85 24.34 -11.94
C LEU A 1102 42.67 23.85 -10.50
N THR A 1103 43.76 23.56 -9.79
CA THR A 1103 43.70 22.88 -8.49
C THR A 1103 43.89 23.82 -7.30
N GLY A 1104 44.42 25.02 -7.51
CA GLY A 1104 44.81 25.95 -6.45
C GLY A 1104 46.06 25.54 -5.67
N VAL A 1105 46.75 24.47 -6.09
CA VAL A 1105 47.95 23.94 -5.44
C VAL A 1105 49.08 23.84 -6.46
N LYS A 1106 50.25 24.35 -6.12
CA LYS A 1106 51.44 24.28 -6.98
C LYS A 1106 52.04 22.85 -7.00
N PRO A 1107 52.28 22.26 -8.18
CA PRO A 1107 52.92 20.94 -8.29
C PRO A 1107 54.42 21.01 -7.99
N LYS A 1108 55.01 19.89 -7.56
CA LYS A 1108 56.46 19.81 -7.31
C LYS A 1108 57.20 19.57 -8.62
N ILE A 1109 58.16 20.43 -8.95
CA ILE A 1109 59.02 20.31 -10.14
C ILE A 1109 60.36 19.69 -9.72
N ARG A 1110 60.85 18.69 -10.45
CA ARG A 1110 62.14 18.01 -10.20
C ARG A 1110 62.90 17.84 -11.51
N ARG A 1111 64.18 18.17 -11.51
CA ARG A 1111 65.09 17.93 -12.65
C ARG A 1111 65.79 16.59 -12.46
N ARG A 1112 65.65 15.69 -13.43
CA ARG A 1112 66.35 14.38 -13.42
C ARG A 1112 67.74 14.50 -14.03
N SER A 1113 68.57 13.50 -13.76
CA SER A 1113 69.95 13.40 -14.26
C SER A 1113 70.05 13.22 -15.77
N ASP A 1114 68.97 12.78 -16.43
CA ASP A 1114 68.86 12.60 -17.88
C ASP A 1114 68.40 13.87 -18.64
N GLY A 1115 68.25 14.99 -17.93
CA GLY A 1115 67.81 16.27 -18.48
C GLY A 1115 66.30 16.45 -18.56
N ILE A 1116 65.49 15.43 -18.24
CA ILE A 1116 64.02 15.51 -18.23
C ILE A 1116 63.54 16.20 -16.95
N ILE A 1117 62.56 17.08 -17.08
CA ILE A 1117 61.89 17.75 -15.97
C ILE A 1117 60.60 16.98 -15.64
N GLU A 1118 60.47 16.58 -14.38
CA GLU A 1118 59.35 15.82 -13.83
C GLU A 1118 58.47 16.75 -12.97
N LEU A 1119 57.19 16.86 -13.33
CA LEU A 1119 56.16 17.43 -12.47
C LEU A 1119 55.46 16.33 -11.68
N VAL A 1120 55.41 16.50 -10.37
CA VAL A 1120 54.80 15.56 -9.43
C VAL A 1120 53.55 16.18 -8.81
N CYS A 1121 52.40 15.61 -9.17
CA CYS A 1121 51.09 15.93 -8.60
C CYS A 1121 50.73 14.93 -7.49
N GLY A 1122 50.25 15.44 -6.35
CA GLY A 1122 49.77 14.62 -5.23
C GLY A 1122 48.26 14.49 -5.16
N ARG A 1123 47.75 13.84 -4.10
CA ARG A 1123 46.30 13.67 -3.84
C ARG A 1123 45.53 15.00 -3.81
N SER A 1124 46.12 16.07 -3.27
CA SER A 1124 45.51 17.40 -3.24
C SER A 1124 45.19 17.95 -4.64
N HIS A 1125 46.08 17.73 -5.61
CA HIS A 1125 45.88 18.12 -7.00
C HIS A 1125 44.76 17.30 -7.64
N LEU A 1126 44.74 15.99 -7.34
CA LEU A 1126 43.70 15.07 -7.81
C LEU A 1126 42.31 15.48 -7.31
N GLU A 1127 42.18 15.88 -6.05
CA GLU A 1127 40.91 16.42 -5.50
C GLU A 1127 40.54 17.76 -6.15
N GLY A 1128 41.53 18.64 -6.40
CA GLY A 1128 41.30 19.89 -7.12
C GLY A 1128 40.70 19.69 -8.52
N PHE A 1129 41.15 18.65 -9.25
CA PHE A 1129 40.58 18.30 -10.55
C PHE A 1129 39.11 17.83 -10.49
N ARG A 1130 38.62 17.32 -9.35
CA ARG A 1130 37.22 16.86 -9.20
C ARG A 1130 36.19 17.99 -9.18
N ARG A 1131 36.64 19.24 -9.09
CA ARG A 1131 35.76 20.41 -9.20
C ARG A 1131 35.21 20.59 -10.62
N PHE A 1132 35.88 19.99 -11.61
CA PHE A 1132 35.50 20.07 -13.02
C PHE A 1132 34.66 18.87 -13.44
N ALA A 1133 33.50 19.12 -14.03
CA ALA A 1133 32.53 18.11 -14.44
C ALA A 1133 33.13 17.04 -15.38
N GLU A 1134 34.01 17.47 -16.29
CA GLU A 1134 34.67 16.63 -17.29
C GLU A 1134 35.67 15.63 -16.68
N LEU A 1135 36.14 15.88 -15.45
CA LEU A 1135 37.15 15.07 -14.78
C LEU A 1135 36.59 14.32 -13.55
N ALA A 1136 35.54 14.86 -12.92
CA ALA A 1136 35.04 14.41 -11.62
C ALA A 1136 34.70 12.91 -11.56
N ASP A 1137 33.99 12.40 -12.56
CA ASP A 1137 33.55 10.99 -12.61
C ASP A 1137 34.70 10.03 -12.93
N ALA A 1138 35.62 10.44 -13.82
CA ALA A 1138 36.78 9.63 -14.16
C ALA A 1138 37.77 9.52 -12.99
N VAL A 1139 38.03 10.63 -12.29
CA VAL A 1139 38.86 10.65 -11.09
C VAL A 1139 38.24 9.80 -9.97
N ALA A 1140 36.93 9.89 -9.76
CA ALA A 1140 36.23 9.12 -8.75
C ALA A 1140 36.28 7.62 -9.02
N ARG A 1141 35.95 7.19 -10.25
CA ARG A 1141 36.04 5.79 -10.67
C ARG A 1141 37.46 5.25 -10.52
N TRP A 1142 38.47 6.02 -10.92
CA TRP A 1142 39.86 5.60 -10.75
C TRP A 1142 40.25 5.39 -9.28
N LEU A 1143 39.87 6.33 -8.41
CA LEU A 1143 40.17 6.26 -6.98
C LEU A 1143 39.51 5.03 -6.33
N GLU A 1144 38.28 4.71 -6.72
CA GLU A 1144 37.51 3.55 -6.26
C GLU A 1144 38.16 2.23 -6.70
N GLU A 1145 38.42 2.08 -7.99
CA GLU A 1145 38.97 0.83 -8.53
C GLU A 1145 40.40 0.54 -8.04
N THR A 1146 41.14 1.59 -7.66
CA THR A 1146 42.54 1.48 -7.21
C THR A 1146 42.71 1.53 -5.69
N SER A 1147 41.63 1.56 -4.90
CA SER A 1147 41.71 1.67 -3.43
C SER A 1147 41.97 0.34 -2.71
N ARG A 1148 41.92 -0.80 -3.41
CA ARG A 1148 42.10 -2.14 -2.84
C ARG A 1148 43.56 -2.54 -2.69
#